data_AF-A0A928UTP7-F1
#
_entry.id   AF-A0A928UTP7-F1
#
_cell.length_a   1.000
_cell.length_b   1.000
_cell.length_c   1.000
_cell.angle_alpha   90.00
_cell.angle_beta   90.00
_cell.angle_gamma   90.00
#
_symmetry.space_group_name_H-M   'P 1'
#
loop_
_entity.id
_entity.type
_entity.pdbx_description
1 polymer ?
#
loop_
_entity_poly.entity_id
_entity_poly.type
_entity_poly.pdbx_seq_one_letter_code
_entity_poly.pdbx_strand_id
1 'polypeptide(L)'
;MAKVFRLFEGAGVTHWETRAGDYNNNVVKDIQGADGDKSKNLPTSIPSPFARLDLFSSAFDYFENPAVQLDGDTNNHRIVSECLDLLELLYNYDNLADRIRIVSWDRRVDLPLLQQSSFDGHQLLVKTLSLFLNQDRKAFNFDSINRFYIIYFDGFILGGTSPKTLVFTTANSKKFAQVTVENDTLFSEMIKPLYKRNRGFVKYLISLFKEYDVLKEKMTELDAYIRRNFVQIRASDQAFYRELDEVDVRTINEYAEIEYNNTLTLELFGVPLRKIKKQSLLDKVQEESEFLIHTDKKFDAYIPMILTANGNLGHLNYLNSNTKWDINQKVYASDLPLNQRILPGKNIQYPYLTVDDFLTTELYETPYPINTEFFFNGNLDNQTDSKVGYLLPLKTLFFECFAESNLWNKKFQGKSMIEIIKRNSFVNVVLRIPINEGKDFIELTKKYEKSDINSNNGKLVSFKKYLRLFPFQKSIIQPNYYLNLLDAEENDANQELQLKFDGKNPIYQSSKSRYSKANSFYNTYFYRIKDNFKVIEIKQKDASVSNYIIPRWQDEKGIDSQFTFSIDFGTSNTHIEYAVNGGNTKPLSFAIGKNGIAQSFDSDVLEGEERLVFEMEFLPDEIGGDSEYTFPVRTVLFDYRNYEVTSYQPILDYNVGFTYEKKKLLPTNRSAAVTNLKWINNAVNKAEHEAQVCSFLEQLIIMCKTKVLVEGGDLSATKFVWTYPLTYGTRQISNVSDNLKKIIKDHFGENASVDDICESIAPFYAISKEGKLLGTSNHILSLDIGGGTIDSVVYQNKRVKSISSMLFGANFLYANGYETSIEGNGFYQIGENFLNELPEDLSGTIQGIKKSIKETNKIEDLISFYFSLEKHREFRGKTNVSFSKALADNENIRTVLLFYYASIIYYNIRAMKANGSEMPTKIIFSGNGSRFLSILDKAESKIILTEYTNALINSIYNVVDGNKSKIQIITYPNPKELTSRGAISIIAENDELLDELSVTNIKKSFVTYLGDVNDTLISESNPLQYQDLDSKYNVPVYDEYAKFIRLFIDQKGVSLRDLFDITVDMKKSFEDILLNKQRAIEYLETGIALRHKQVTMVEDISDPFFFYIVRGMLGDMLRKLMPNEN
;
A
#
# COMPACT_ATOMS: atom_id res chain seq x y z
N MET A 1 69.20 55.00 -0.25
CA MET A 1 70.11 55.54 0.79
C MET A 1 69.27 55.96 1.99
N ALA A 2 69.47 55.31 3.14
CA ALA A 2 68.76 55.60 4.37
C ALA A 2 69.21 56.96 4.92
N LYS A 3 68.26 57.86 5.21
CA LYS A 3 68.54 59.14 5.87
C LYS A 3 68.51 58.89 7.39
N VAL A 4 69.59 59.27 8.07
CA VAL A 4 69.83 59.00 9.49
C VAL A 4 68.96 59.91 10.37
N PHE A 5 68.41 59.35 11.47
CA PHE A 5 67.74 60.09 12.54
C PHE A 5 68.61 61.26 13.03
N ARG A 6 68.06 62.48 13.11
CA ARG A 6 68.77 63.67 13.62
C ARG A 6 68.19 64.11 14.96
N LEU A 7 69.07 64.38 15.91
CA LEU A 7 68.74 64.84 17.26
C LEU A 7 69.03 66.33 17.47
N PHE A 8 69.77 66.98 16.56
CA PHE A 8 70.19 68.38 16.66
C PHE A 8 69.81 69.15 15.38
N GLU A 9 69.19 70.33 15.53
CA GLU A 9 68.93 71.26 14.43
C GLU A 9 70.04 72.33 14.37
N GLY A 10 70.59 72.58 13.17
CA GLY A 10 71.37 73.80 12.89
C GLY A 10 72.89 73.69 12.73
N ALA A 11 73.54 72.53 12.90
CA ALA A 11 74.98 72.36 12.65
C ALA A 11 75.28 71.26 11.62
N GLY A 12 76.19 71.54 10.69
CA GLY A 12 76.63 70.62 9.64
C GLY A 12 77.58 69.55 10.16
N VAL A 13 77.05 68.57 10.89
CA VAL A 13 77.85 67.49 11.49
C VAL A 13 77.71 66.20 10.68
N THR A 14 78.82 65.50 10.44
CA THR A 14 78.91 64.30 9.59
C THR A 14 79.20 63.01 10.37
N HIS A 15 79.34 63.04 11.71
CA HIS A 15 79.61 61.87 12.55
C HIS A 15 79.09 61.97 14.02
N TRP A 16 79.39 60.95 14.85
CA TRP A 16 78.98 60.87 16.27
C TRP A 16 79.57 62.00 17.11
N GLU A 17 78.76 62.64 17.94
CA GLU A 17 79.19 63.70 18.86
C GLU A 17 78.93 63.29 20.32
N THR A 18 79.83 63.68 21.22
CA THR A 18 79.74 63.35 22.65
C THR A 18 78.73 64.28 23.33
N ARG A 19 77.65 63.73 23.87
CA ARG A 19 76.66 64.48 24.65
C ARG A 19 77.01 64.47 26.15
N ALA A 20 76.75 65.58 26.83
CA ALA A 20 76.74 65.64 28.29
C ALA A 20 75.38 65.14 28.83
N GLY A 21 75.22 63.82 28.93
CA GLY A 21 74.11 63.17 29.66
C GLY A 21 73.20 62.24 28.85
N ASP A 22 72.54 61.32 29.57
CA ASP A 22 71.65 60.29 29.03
C ASP A 22 70.39 60.85 28.36
N TYR A 23 69.75 60.05 27.52
CA TYR A 23 68.43 60.37 26.96
C TYR A 23 67.38 60.40 28.08
N ASN A 24 66.63 61.50 28.17
CA ASN A 24 65.47 61.60 29.07
C ASN A 24 64.17 61.59 28.27
N ASN A 25 63.04 61.31 28.92
CA ASN A 25 61.74 61.14 28.25
C ASN A 25 61.29 62.35 27.42
N ASN A 26 61.77 63.55 27.72
CA ASN A 26 61.42 64.75 26.96
C ASN A 26 62.19 64.80 25.62
N VAL A 27 63.47 64.44 25.63
CA VAL A 27 64.31 64.44 24.41
C VAL A 27 63.88 63.37 23.42
N VAL A 28 63.39 62.21 23.91
CA VAL A 28 62.86 61.14 23.05
C VAL A 28 61.54 61.55 22.37
N LYS A 29 60.70 62.33 23.06
CA LYS A 29 59.42 62.84 22.53
C LYS A 29 59.58 63.83 21.38
N ASP A 30 60.71 64.53 21.31
CA ASP A 30 60.98 65.56 20.29
C ASP A 30 61.58 64.99 18.98
N ILE A 31 61.86 63.68 18.90
CA ILE A 31 62.42 63.05 17.70
C ILE A 31 61.31 62.76 16.69
N GLN A 32 61.17 63.61 15.66
CA GLN A 32 60.23 63.40 14.56
C GLN A 32 60.89 62.83 13.30
N GLY A 33 60.29 61.77 12.72
CA GLY A 33 60.67 61.20 11.43
C GLY A 33 60.10 62.00 10.25
N ALA A 34 60.79 61.99 9.11
CA ALA A 34 60.43 62.79 7.93
C ALA A 34 59.09 62.40 7.25
N ASP A 35 58.55 61.22 7.53
CA ASP A 35 57.26 60.73 7.01
C ASP A 35 56.09 60.93 8.01
N GLY A 36 56.33 61.54 9.17
CA GLY A 36 55.40 61.54 10.30
C GLY A 36 55.11 60.13 10.85
N ASP A 37 54.16 60.02 11.78
CA ASP A 37 53.73 58.76 12.41
C ASP A 37 52.87 57.85 11.48
N LYS A 38 53.11 57.91 10.16
CA LYS A 38 52.32 57.23 9.12
C LYS A 38 53.14 56.33 8.18
N SER A 39 54.37 55.96 8.56
CA SER A 39 55.22 55.10 7.73
C SER A 39 54.60 53.70 7.53
N LYS A 40 54.55 53.21 6.28
CA LYS A 40 54.00 51.86 5.98
C LYS A 40 54.79 50.72 6.62
N ASN A 41 56.08 50.92 6.88
CA ASN A 41 56.94 49.96 7.56
C ASN A 41 57.19 50.47 8.98
N LEU A 42 56.78 49.70 9.98
CA LEU A 42 57.07 49.98 11.38
C LEU A 42 58.60 49.87 11.62
N PRO A 43 59.22 50.74 12.43
CA PRO A 43 60.64 50.63 12.73
C PRO A 43 60.93 49.31 13.47
N THR A 44 61.71 48.42 12.86
CA THR A 44 62.10 47.10 13.42
C THR A 44 63.47 47.14 14.10
N SER A 45 63.87 48.29 14.66
CA SER A 45 65.26 48.55 15.06
C SER A 45 65.72 47.78 16.31
N ILE A 46 64.82 47.11 17.05
CA ILE A 46 65.15 46.19 18.15
C ILE A 46 64.25 44.93 18.03
N PRO A 47 64.72 43.82 17.43
CA PRO A 47 63.88 42.68 17.10
C PRO A 47 63.76 41.70 18.29
N SER A 48 63.36 42.18 19.47
CA SER A 48 63.05 41.31 20.61
C SER A 48 61.53 41.24 20.85
N PRO A 49 61.00 40.08 21.30
CA PRO A 49 59.60 39.97 21.70
C PRO A 49 59.21 41.00 22.77
N PHE A 50 60.11 41.34 23.69
CA PHE A 50 59.86 42.32 24.75
C PHE A 50 59.72 43.76 24.22
N ALA A 51 60.52 44.15 23.22
CA ALA A 51 60.36 45.44 22.54
C ALA A 51 59.01 45.53 21.79
N ARG A 52 58.50 44.39 21.30
CA ARG A 52 57.17 44.32 20.70
C ARG A 52 56.06 44.53 21.73
N LEU A 53 56.19 43.97 22.94
CA LEU A 53 55.24 44.25 24.04
C LEU A 53 55.19 45.74 24.39
N ASP A 54 56.36 46.38 24.47
CA ASP A 54 56.48 47.80 24.80
C ASP A 54 55.86 48.70 23.73
N LEU A 55 56.05 48.35 22.46
CA LEU A 55 55.43 49.04 21.33
C LEU A 55 53.90 49.04 21.41
N PHE A 56 53.30 47.89 21.73
CA PHE A 56 51.84 47.79 21.88
C PHE A 56 51.36 48.60 23.08
N SER A 57 52.05 48.52 24.22
CA SER A 57 51.74 49.32 25.42
C SER A 57 51.77 50.81 25.10
N SER A 58 52.83 51.28 24.43
CA SER A 58 53.01 52.67 24.01
C SER A 58 51.95 53.13 23.00
N ALA A 59 51.52 52.24 22.11
CA ALA A 59 50.46 52.54 21.16
C ALA A 59 49.10 52.75 21.84
N PHE A 60 48.82 52.07 22.96
CA PHE A 60 47.63 52.35 23.78
C PHE A 60 47.79 53.63 24.60
N ASP A 61 48.97 53.88 25.20
CA ASP A 61 49.30 55.11 25.95
C ASP A 61 49.10 56.38 25.11
N TYR A 62 49.38 56.31 23.81
CA TYR A 62 49.12 57.40 22.85
C TYR A 62 47.68 57.93 22.90
N PHE A 63 46.71 57.09 23.23
CA PHE A 63 45.28 57.46 23.32
C PHE A 63 44.85 57.94 24.71
N GLU A 64 45.75 58.02 25.70
CA GLU A 64 45.46 58.71 26.96
C GLU A 64 45.29 60.22 26.75
N ASN A 65 45.98 60.79 25.74
CA ASN A 65 45.80 62.18 25.36
C ASN A 65 44.38 62.42 24.79
N PRO A 66 43.52 63.21 25.46
CA PRO A 66 42.14 63.44 25.00
C PRO A 66 42.05 64.14 23.63
N ALA A 67 43.11 64.81 23.19
CA ALA A 67 43.16 65.48 21.88
C ALA A 67 43.30 64.50 20.69
N VAL A 68 43.81 63.29 20.93
CA VAL A 68 43.97 62.25 19.90
C VAL A 68 42.62 61.57 19.67
N GLN A 69 42.07 61.56 18.46
CA GLN A 69 40.82 60.85 18.19
C GLN A 69 41.01 59.32 18.27
N LEU A 70 39.97 58.58 18.68
CA LEU A 70 40.03 57.11 18.69
C LEU A 70 40.08 56.50 17.28
N ASP A 71 39.55 57.23 16.29
CA ASP A 71 39.56 56.85 14.89
C ASP A 71 40.64 57.64 14.12
N GLY A 72 41.33 56.97 13.21
CA GLY A 72 42.49 57.53 12.52
C GLY A 72 43.36 56.48 11.83
N ASP A 73 44.45 56.94 11.21
CA ASP A 73 45.27 56.15 10.27
C ASP A 73 46.77 56.07 10.64
N THR A 74 47.14 56.54 11.84
CA THR A 74 48.54 56.53 12.31
C THR A 74 49.04 55.11 12.62
N ASN A 75 50.35 54.96 12.79
CA ASN A 75 50.95 53.70 13.19
C ASN A 75 50.39 53.17 14.51
N ASN A 76 50.13 54.05 15.49
CA ASN A 76 49.49 53.66 16.76
C ASN A 76 48.07 53.13 16.55
N HIS A 77 47.27 53.74 15.66
CA HIS A 77 45.93 53.23 15.33
C HIS A 77 46.01 51.83 14.68
N ARG A 78 46.98 51.61 13.79
CA ARG A 78 47.20 50.30 13.16
C ARG A 78 47.57 49.24 14.19
N ILE A 79 48.51 49.54 15.08
CA ILE A 79 48.97 48.61 16.14
C ILE A 79 47.81 48.24 17.07
N VAL A 80 47.02 49.23 17.51
CA VAL A 80 45.83 48.98 18.35
C VAL A 80 44.79 48.15 17.60
N SER A 81 44.51 48.47 16.33
CA SER A 81 43.56 47.69 15.51
C SER A 81 44.02 46.24 15.33
N GLU A 82 45.31 46.00 15.06
CA GLU A 82 45.85 44.64 14.95
C GLU A 82 45.76 43.86 16.28
N CYS A 83 45.94 44.53 17.41
CA CYS A 83 45.75 43.93 18.74
C CYS A 83 44.30 43.48 18.93
N LEU A 84 43.35 44.37 18.61
CA LEU A 84 41.93 44.09 18.71
C LEU A 84 41.48 43.00 17.72
N ASP A 85 42.05 42.95 16.51
CA ASP A 85 41.79 41.88 15.53
C ASP A 85 42.16 40.51 16.09
N LEU A 86 43.30 40.40 16.77
CA LEU A 86 43.71 39.15 17.40
C LEU A 86 42.80 38.77 18.58
N LEU A 87 42.34 39.73 19.38
CA LEU A 87 41.38 39.48 20.45
C LEU A 87 40.01 39.05 19.92
N GLU A 88 39.56 39.66 18.82
CA GLU A 88 38.28 39.32 18.17
C GLU A 88 38.34 37.95 17.47
N LEU A 89 39.51 37.58 16.94
CA LEU A 89 39.79 36.23 16.43
C LEU A 89 39.70 35.19 17.56
N LEU A 90 40.28 35.47 18.72
CA LEU A 90 40.19 34.58 19.89
C LEU A 90 38.78 34.52 20.50
N TYR A 91 38.05 35.64 20.48
CA TYR A 91 36.64 35.67 20.89
C TYR A 91 35.78 34.70 20.03
N ASN A 92 36.16 34.53 18.77
CA ASN A 92 35.55 33.60 17.81
C ASN A 92 36.30 32.27 17.67
N TYR A 93 37.10 31.88 18.68
CA TYR A 93 37.99 30.72 18.61
C TYR A 93 37.33 29.45 18.08
N ASP A 94 36.14 29.08 18.58
CA ASP A 94 35.48 27.83 18.17
C ASP A 94 35.13 27.78 16.68
N ASN A 95 34.82 28.93 16.07
CA ASN A 95 34.52 29.03 14.63
C ASN A 95 35.76 28.82 13.74
N LEU A 96 36.97 28.96 14.31
CA LEU A 96 38.26 28.98 13.63
C LEU A 96 39.27 28.00 14.23
N ALA A 97 38.83 27.10 15.12
CA ALA A 97 39.71 26.27 15.93
C ALA A 97 40.58 25.32 15.10
N ASP A 98 40.13 24.93 13.91
CA ASP A 98 40.88 24.12 12.93
C ASP A 98 42.08 24.85 12.33
N ARG A 99 42.04 26.19 12.33
CA ARG A 99 43.09 27.06 11.78
C ARG A 99 44.01 27.65 12.85
N ILE A 100 43.59 27.63 14.12
CA ILE A 100 44.32 28.21 15.24
C ILE A 100 45.08 27.13 16.02
N ARG A 101 46.36 27.35 16.28
CA ARG A 101 47.15 26.51 17.19
C ARG A 101 47.82 27.38 18.25
N ILE A 102 47.56 27.08 19.51
CA ILE A 102 48.14 27.80 20.65
C ILE A 102 49.24 26.93 21.27
N VAL A 103 50.41 27.53 21.49
CA VAL A 103 51.57 26.88 22.12
C VAL A 103 51.91 27.64 23.40
N SER A 104 51.89 26.97 24.55
CA SER A 104 52.35 27.55 25.80
C SER A 104 53.85 27.41 26.00
N TRP A 105 54.48 28.47 26.49
CA TRP A 105 55.82 28.51 27.05
C TRP A 105 55.72 28.85 28.54
N ASP A 106 56.09 27.94 29.44
CA ASP A 106 56.08 28.10 30.89
C ASP A 106 57.51 28.33 31.39
N ARG A 107 57.76 29.52 31.96
CA ARG A 107 59.06 29.93 32.50
C ARG A 107 59.65 28.90 33.46
N ARG A 108 58.81 28.23 34.26
CA ARG A 108 59.26 27.28 35.29
C ARG A 108 59.67 25.92 34.72
N VAL A 109 59.24 25.61 33.49
CA VAL A 109 59.53 24.35 32.81
C VAL A 109 60.57 24.56 31.71
N ASP A 110 60.36 25.55 30.84
CA ASP A 110 61.14 25.72 29.62
C ASP A 110 62.50 26.36 29.86
N LEU A 111 62.64 27.27 30.83
CA LEU A 111 63.96 27.82 31.17
C LEU A 111 64.90 26.75 31.74
N PRO A 112 64.49 25.91 32.73
CA PRO A 112 65.33 24.79 33.16
C PRO A 112 65.69 23.81 32.04
N LEU A 113 64.75 23.48 31.15
CA LEU A 113 65.01 22.58 30.02
C LEU A 113 66.08 23.14 29.07
N LEU A 114 65.98 24.41 28.72
CA LEU A 114 66.98 25.07 27.87
C LEU A 114 68.33 25.24 28.61
N GLN A 115 68.31 25.43 29.93
CA GLN A 115 69.53 25.51 30.75
C GLN A 115 70.28 24.19 30.81
N GLN A 116 69.55 23.07 30.85
CA GLN A 116 70.08 21.71 30.85
C GLN A 116 70.43 21.20 29.44
N SER A 117 70.19 22.00 28.40
CA SER A 117 70.46 21.60 27.02
C SER A 117 71.96 21.51 26.74
N SER A 118 72.35 20.52 25.94
CA SER A 118 73.74 20.31 25.49
C SER A 118 74.23 21.34 24.47
N PHE A 119 73.38 22.27 24.02
CA PHE A 119 73.73 23.29 23.03
C PHE A 119 74.00 24.64 23.70
N ASP A 120 75.20 25.20 23.48
CA ASP A 120 75.61 26.49 24.04
C ASP A 120 74.66 27.64 23.69
N GLY A 121 74.06 27.59 22.49
CA GLY A 121 73.07 28.58 22.05
C GLY A 121 71.81 28.60 22.92
N HIS A 122 71.32 27.44 23.38
CA HIS A 122 70.16 27.35 24.28
C HIS A 122 70.50 27.89 25.67
N GLN A 123 71.71 27.62 26.16
CA GLN A 123 72.17 28.14 27.44
C GLN A 123 72.34 29.67 27.41
N LEU A 124 72.86 30.22 26.30
CA LEU A 124 72.94 31.67 26.08
C LEU A 124 71.56 32.31 25.99
N LEU A 125 70.62 31.67 25.29
CA LEU A 125 69.23 32.12 25.21
C LEU A 125 68.59 32.17 26.60
N VAL A 126 68.76 31.14 27.44
CA VAL A 126 68.24 31.16 28.82
C VAL A 126 68.84 32.26 29.67
N LYS A 127 70.16 32.46 29.60
CA LYS A 127 70.83 33.55 30.33
C LYS A 127 70.25 34.91 29.92
N THR A 128 70.02 35.09 28.62
CA THR A 128 69.47 36.32 28.05
C THR A 128 68.01 36.53 28.46
N LEU A 129 67.15 35.52 28.30
CA LEU A 129 65.74 35.57 28.72
C LEU A 129 65.62 35.80 30.23
N SER A 130 66.43 35.11 31.04
CA SER A 130 66.41 35.27 32.50
C SER A 130 66.87 36.66 32.93
N LEU A 131 67.83 37.27 32.22
CA LEU A 131 68.27 38.64 32.47
C LEU A 131 67.11 39.62 32.26
N PHE A 132 66.48 39.61 31.09
CA PHE A 132 65.38 40.54 30.77
C PHE A 132 64.14 40.30 31.63
N LEU A 133 63.75 39.03 31.85
CA LEU A 133 62.60 38.71 32.71
C LEU A 133 62.80 39.20 34.15
N ASN A 134 64.05 39.23 34.65
CA ASN A 134 64.36 39.74 35.99
C ASN A 134 64.54 41.26 36.04
N GLN A 135 65.26 41.83 35.08
CA GLN A 135 65.53 43.27 35.00
C GLN A 135 64.22 44.06 34.86
N ASP A 136 63.34 43.60 33.98
CA ASP A 136 62.12 44.31 33.63
C ASP A 136 60.88 43.76 34.37
N ARG A 137 61.11 42.98 35.44
CA ARG A 137 60.07 42.21 36.15
C ARG A 137 58.87 43.04 36.61
N LYS A 138 59.11 44.29 37.05
CA LYS A 138 58.06 45.22 37.47
C LYS A 138 57.47 45.99 36.31
N ALA A 139 58.31 46.42 35.36
CA ALA A 139 57.88 47.26 34.24
C ALA A 139 56.89 46.52 33.32
N PHE A 140 57.09 45.22 33.09
CA PHE A 140 56.24 44.38 32.22
C PHE A 140 55.44 43.31 32.99
N ASN A 141 55.36 43.41 34.32
CA ASN A 141 54.67 42.43 35.17
C ASN A 141 55.17 40.96 35.02
N PHE A 142 56.44 40.74 34.64
CA PHE A 142 56.99 39.39 34.48
C PHE A 142 57.15 38.61 35.80
N ASP A 143 57.09 39.29 36.94
CA ASP A 143 57.03 38.64 38.25
C ASP A 143 55.65 38.00 38.53
N SER A 144 54.61 38.46 37.83
CA SER A 144 53.22 38.10 38.05
C SER A 144 52.69 37.08 37.02
N ILE A 145 53.49 36.71 36.01
CA ILE A 145 53.13 35.70 35.01
C ILE A 145 54.15 34.55 34.98
N ASN A 146 53.65 33.33 34.72
CA ASN A 146 54.51 32.16 34.51
C ASN A 146 54.49 31.67 33.07
N ARG A 147 53.44 31.97 32.30
CA ARG A 147 53.24 31.44 30.96
C ARG A 147 53.06 32.53 29.92
N PHE A 148 53.62 32.29 28.75
CA PHE A 148 53.31 33.00 27.52
C PHE A 148 52.70 32.03 26.54
N TYR A 149 51.77 32.50 25.72
CA TYR A 149 51.12 31.70 24.71
C TYR A 149 51.42 32.28 23.35
N ILE A 150 51.90 31.44 22.43
CA ILE A 150 52.19 31.78 21.04
C ILE A 150 51.03 31.28 20.19
N ILE A 151 50.43 32.18 19.43
CA ILE A 151 49.23 31.93 18.62
C ILE A 151 49.68 31.78 17.17
N TYR A 152 49.41 30.61 16.59
CA TYR A 152 49.61 30.30 15.19
C TYR A 152 48.28 30.31 14.45
N PHE A 153 48.29 30.77 13.21
CA PHE A 153 47.16 30.69 12.28
C PHE A 153 47.63 30.11 10.95
N ASP A 154 47.00 29.05 10.47
CA ASP A 154 47.41 28.25 9.30
C ASP A 154 48.92 27.88 9.32
N GLY A 155 49.44 27.57 10.51
CA GLY A 155 50.84 27.18 10.70
C GLY A 155 51.85 28.34 10.84
N PHE A 156 51.45 29.60 10.64
CA PHE A 156 52.31 30.78 10.78
C PHE A 156 52.07 31.51 12.10
N ILE A 157 53.14 32.06 12.70
CA ILE A 157 53.03 32.83 13.96
C ILE A 157 52.27 34.13 13.71
N LEU A 158 51.09 34.27 14.32
CA LEU A 158 50.25 35.46 14.26
C LEU A 158 50.56 36.44 15.38
N GLY A 159 50.83 35.93 16.58
CA GLY A 159 51.08 36.77 17.75
C GLY A 159 51.29 35.96 19.02
N GLY A 160 51.19 36.63 20.16
CA GLY A 160 51.23 35.97 21.47
C GLY A 160 50.59 36.80 22.58
N THR A 161 50.50 36.24 23.78
CA THR A 161 49.95 36.93 24.94
C THR A 161 50.90 38.00 25.48
N SER A 162 50.32 39.08 26.00
CA SER A 162 51.01 40.26 26.53
C SER A 162 50.53 40.56 27.95
N PRO A 163 51.43 40.68 28.94
CA PRO A 163 51.08 41.12 30.29
C PRO A 163 50.72 42.62 30.39
N LYS A 164 50.79 43.36 29.28
CA LYS A 164 50.46 44.79 29.19
C LYS A 164 49.21 45.09 28.37
N THR A 165 48.88 44.24 27.40
CA THR A 165 47.87 44.54 26.37
C THR A 165 46.98 43.34 26.02
N LEU A 166 46.94 42.31 26.88
CA LEU A 166 46.39 40.96 26.63
C LEU A 166 47.11 40.18 25.53
N VAL A 167 47.25 40.74 24.34
CA VAL A 167 47.91 40.13 23.19
C VAL A 167 48.74 41.16 22.41
N PHE A 168 49.66 40.67 21.60
CA PHE A 168 50.40 41.43 20.61
C PHE A 168 50.55 40.62 19.32
N THR A 169 50.72 41.28 18.18
CA THR A 169 50.89 40.61 16.89
C THR A 169 52.35 40.60 16.44
N THR A 170 52.66 39.64 15.57
CA THR A 170 53.96 39.55 14.90
C THR A 170 54.30 40.82 14.11
N ALA A 171 55.60 41.11 13.97
CA ALA A 171 56.07 42.17 13.08
C ALA A 171 55.96 41.79 11.59
N ASN A 172 55.74 40.51 11.29
CA ASN A 172 55.55 40.01 9.94
C ASN A 172 54.19 40.45 9.35
N SER A 173 54.06 40.29 8.02
CA SER A 173 52.78 40.49 7.33
C SER A 173 51.72 39.52 7.85
N LYS A 174 50.52 40.03 8.13
CA LYS A 174 49.38 39.26 8.64
C LYS A 174 48.35 38.92 7.56
N LYS A 175 48.69 39.10 6.28
CA LYS A 175 47.79 38.77 5.15
C LYS A 175 47.30 37.31 5.18
N PHE A 176 48.12 36.40 5.70
CA PHE A 176 47.75 34.99 5.87
C PHE A 176 46.61 34.77 6.89
N ALA A 177 46.39 35.72 7.80
CA ALA A 177 45.38 35.64 8.85
C ALA A 177 44.11 36.46 8.54
N GLN A 178 43.97 36.97 7.31
CA GLN A 178 42.76 37.67 6.90
C GLN A 178 41.57 36.70 6.89
N VAL A 179 40.64 36.94 7.80
CA VAL A 179 39.45 36.11 7.98
C VAL A 179 38.25 37.00 8.25
N THR A 180 37.13 36.69 7.59
CA THR A 180 35.88 37.40 7.82
C THR A 180 35.13 36.73 8.96
N VAL A 181 34.84 37.51 10.00
CA VAL A 181 34.05 37.12 11.15
C VAL A 181 32.83 38.03 11.21
N GLU A 182 31.65 37.42 11.11
CA GLU A 182 30.39 38.15 10.88
C GLU A 182 30.52 39.13 9.68
N ASN A 183 30.51 40.44 9.94
CA ASN A 183 30.60 41.50 8.93
C ASN A 183 31.98 42.18 8.84
N ASP A 184 32.98 41.68 9.58
CA ASP A 184 34.31 42.29 9.62
C ASP A 184 35.39 41.36 9.08
N THR A 185 36.33 41.91 8.31
CA THR A 185 37.53 41.19 7.86
C THR A 185 38.70 41.61 8.76
N LEU A 186 39.08 40.70 9.65
CA LEU A 186 40.20 40.89 10.57
C LEU A 186 41.52 40.97 9.80
N PHE A 187 42.48 41.74 10.30
CA PHE A 187 43.78 41.99 9.68
C PHE A 187 43.70 42.54 8.24
N SER A 188 42.60 43.22 7.91
CA SER A 188 42.45 43.97 6.66
C SER A 188 43.23 45.29 6.71
N GLU A 189 43.29 46.01 5.59
CA GLU A 189 43.87 47.36 5.54
C GLU A 189 42.98 48.42 6.22
N MET A 190 41.76 48.05 6.65
CA MET A 190 40.83 48.93 7.36
C MET A 190 41.14 48.94 8.86
N ILE A 191 41.50 50.11 9.39
CA ILE A 191 41.81 50.32 10.80
C ILE A 191 40.51 50.57 11.56
N LYS A 192 40.26 49.81 12.63
CA LYS A 192 39.01 49.89 13.41
C LYS A 192 39.25 49.99 14.92
N PRO A 193 38.82 51.09 15.57
CA PRO A 193 38.82 51.21 17.02
C PRO A 193 37.75 50.34 17.66
N LEU A 194 37.87 50.08 18.97
CA LEU A 194 37.00 49.17 19.69
C LEU A 194 35.50 49.51 19.55
N TYR A 195 35.10 50.78 19.65
CA TYR A 195 33.69 51.17 19.57
C TYR A 195 33.02 50.92 18.20
N LYS A 196 33.80 50.64 17.14
CA LYS A 196 33.31 50.31 15.78
C LYS A 196 33.31 48.80 15.48
N ARG A 197 33.70 47.97 16.44
CA ARG A 197 33.78 46.50 16.28
C ARG A 197 32.47 45.82 16.66
N ASN A 198 32.43 44.50 16.49
CA ASN A 198 31.27 43.68 16.83
C ASN A 198 30.75 43.96 18.25
N ARG A 199 29.44 44.21 18.40
CA ARG A 199 28.82 44.55 19.69
C ARG A 199 29.06 43.48 20.76
N GLY A 200 28.97 42.20 20.39
CA GLY A 200 29.24 41.08 21.28
C GLY A 200 30.70 41.04 21.75
N PHE A 201 31.66 41.31 20.85
CA PHE A 201 33.08 41.42 21.19
C PHE A 201 33.37 42.62 22.12
N VAL A 202 32.76 43.77 21.86
CA VAL A 202 32.89 44.96 22.71
C VAL A 202 32.31 44.69 24.11
N LYS A 203 31.12 44.07 24.18
CA LYS A 203 30.49 43.65 25.45
C LYS A 203 31.37 42.65 26.21
N TYR A 204 31.96 41.68 25.52
CA TYR A 204 32.91 40.73 26.10
C TYR A 204 34.10 41.44 26.72
N LEU A 205 34.77 42.33 25.97
CA LEU A 205 35.99 42.97 26.45
C LEU A 205 35.71 43.90 27.65
N ILE A 206 34.56 44.60 27.64
CA ILE A 206 34.10 45.39 28.78
C ILE A 206 33.78 44.48 29.98
N SER A 207 33.07 43.37 29.77
CA SER A 207 32.75 42.40 30.83
C SER A 207 34.01 41.82 31.48
N LEU A 208 35.02 41.51 30.67
CA LEU A 208 36.30 40.96 31.12
C LEU A 208 37.03 41.95 32.05
N PHE A 209 37.17 43.21 31.63
CA PHE A 209 37.82 44.23 32.45
C PHE A 209 36.95 44.64 33.64
N LYS A 210 35.62 44.59 33.54
CA LYS A 210 34.71 44.90 34.65
C LYS A 210 34.84 43.89 35.78
N GLU A 211 34.91 42.59 35.46
CA GLU A 211 35.07 41.50 36.43
C GLU A 211 36.46 41.47 37.09
N TYR A 212 37.53 41.53 36.29
CA TYR A 212 38.87 41.22 36.80
C TYR A 212 39.69 42.49 37.06
N ASP A 213 39.64 43.01 38.29
CA ASP A 213 40.39 44.21 38.70
C ASP A 213 41.91 44.10 38.48
N VAL A 214 42.48 42.89 38.60
CA VAL A 214 43.91 42.64 38.31
C VAL A 214 44.30 43.05 36.89
N LEU A 215 43.39 42.94 35.91
CA LEU A 215 43.65 43.40 34.54
C LEU A 215 43.70 44.93 34.48
N LYS A 216 42.80 45.63 35.18
CA LYS A 216 42.79 47.10 35.26
C LYS A 216 44.07 47.63 35.91
N GLU A 217 44.53 46.97 36.98
CA GLU A 217 45.74 47.35 37.71
C GLU A 217 47.03 47.10 36.91
N LYS A 218 47.10 46.00 36.16
CA LYS A 218 48.32 45.57 35.46
C LYS A 218 48.43 46.11 34.02
N MET A 219 47.29 46.43 33.39
CA MET A 219 47.17 46.87 31.99
C MET A 219 46.48 48.24 31.90
N THR A 220 47.04 49.22 32.61
CA THR A 220 46.46 50.56 32.79
C THR A 220 46.14 51.29 31.49
N GLU A 221 47.04 51.20 30.51
CA GLU A 221 46.96 51.87 29.21
C GLU A 221 45.82 51.29 28.37
N LEU A 222 45.64 49.96 28.39
CA LEU A 222 44.54 49.28 27.70
C LEU A 222 43.19 49.56 28.39
N ASP A 223 43.13 49.54 29.71
CA ASP A 223 41.92 49.88 30.47
C ASP A 223 41.48 51.33 30.23
N ALA A 224 42.42 52.28 30.20
CA ALA A 224 42.16 53.66 29.81
C ALA A 224 41.55 53.76 28.40
N TYR A 225 42.10 53.02 27.43
CA TYR A 225 41.56 52.95 26.07
C TYR A 225 40.14 52.36 26.03
N ILE A 226 39.87 51.26 26.74
CA ILE A 226 38.53 50.63 26.81
C ILE A 226 37.51 51.61 27.40
N ARG A 227 37.82 52.26 28.52
CA ARG A 227 36.93 53.26 29.16
C ARG A 227 36.62 54.42 28.21
N ARG A 228 37.62 54.88 27.46
CA ARG A 228 37.43 55.95 26.47
C ARG A 228 36.49 55.54 25.33
N ASN A 229 36.59 54.30 24.87
CA ASN A 229 35.65 53.74 23.88
C ASN A 229 34.24 53.60 24.44
N PHE A 230 34.07 53.18 25.70
CA PHE A 230 32.76 53.14 26.36
C PHE A 230 32.09 54.53 26.44
N VAL A 231 32.86 55.58 26.75
CA VAL A 231 32.38 56.98 26.70
C VAL A 231 32.00 57.40 25.27
N GLN A 232 32.77 56.98 24.26
CA GLN A 232 32.44 57.25 22.86
C GLN A 232 31.11 56.57 22.46
N ILE A 233 30.87 55.33 22.87
CA ILE A 233 29.62 54.60 22.62
C ILE A 233 28.44 55.34 23.27
N ARG A 234 28.61 55.85 24.49
CA ARG A 234 27.59 56.69 25.16
C ARG A 234 27.18 57.90 24.31
N ALA A 235 28.14 58.51 23.62
CA ALA A 235 27.88 59.66 22.77
C ALA A 235 27.26 59.29 21.41
N SER A 236 27.60 58.12 20.84
CA SER A 236 27.21 57.75 19.46
C SER A 236 26.05 56.75 19.35
N ASP A 237 25.84 55.88 20.34
CA ASP A 237 24.84 54.79 20.30
C ASP A 237 24.25 54.53 21.69
N GLN A 238 23.16 55.23 22.01
CA GLN A 238 22.49 55.14 23.32
C GLN A 238 21.84 53.78 23.59
N ALA A 239 21.41 53.05 22.56
CA ALA A 239 20.81 51.74 22.74
C ALA A 239 21.87 50.73 23.17
N PHE A 240 23.00 50.71 22.47
CA PHE A 240 24.11 49.83 22.83
C PHE A 240 24.79 50.24 24.14
N TYR A 241 24.89 51.53 24.42
CA TYR A 241 25.38 52.01 25.73
C TYR A 241 24.58 51.42 26.90
N ARG A 242 23.24 51.42 26.82
CA ARG A 242 22.38 50.84 27.88
C ARG A 242 22.66 49.36 28.09
N GLU A 243 22.80 48.60 27.01
CA GLU A 243 23.18 47.17 27.08
C GLU A 243 24.54 46.97 27.79
N LEU A 244 25.51 47.86 27.52
CA LEU A 244 26.83 47.80 28.16
C LEU A 244 26.84 48.32 29.61
N ASP A 245 25.97 49.27 29.96
CA ASP A 245 25.83 49.81 31.32
C ASP A 245 25.26 48.76 32.29
N GLU A 246 24.38 47.89 31.77
CA GLU A 246 23.78 46.74 32.48
C GLU A 246 24.76 45.58 32.72
N VAL A 247 25.91 45.55 32.04
CA VAL A 247 26.95 44.51 32.26
C VAL A 247 27.35 44.51 33.73
N ASP A 248 27.40 43.35 34.37
CA ASP A 248 27.90 43.20 35.74
C ASP A 248 29.04 42.18 35.80
N VAL A 249 29.51 41.91 37.02
CA VAL A 249 30.54 40.90 37.31
C VAL A 249 30.16 39.48 36.84
N ARG A 250 28.86 39.18 36.71
CA ARG A 250 28.37 37.86 36.27
C ARG A 250 28.24 37.75 34.75
N THR A 251 28.12 38.85 34.02
CA THR A 251 27.99 38.85 32.54
C THR A 251 29.13 38.10 31.86
N ILE A 252 30.34 38.10 32.44
CA ILE A 252 31.48 37.34 31.90
C ILE A 252 31.20 35.82 31.80
N ASN A 253 30.26 35.30 32.61
CA ASN A 253 29.84 33.89 32.59
C ASN A 253 28.95 33.53 31.39
N GLU A 254 28.53 34.50 30.58
CA GLU A 254 27.90 34.26 29.27
C GLU A 254 28.91 33.69 28.27
N TYR A 255 30.21 33.86 28.50
CA TYR A 255 31.31 33.41 27.64
C TYR A 255 32.01 32.17 28.22
N ALA A 256 32.52 31.30 27.35
CA ALA A 256 33.28 30.10 27.71
C ALA A 256 34.79 30.37 27.72
N GLU A 257 35.55 29.64 28.53
CA GLU A 257 37.02 29.76 28.53
C GLU A 257 37.65 29.19 27.25
N ILE A 258 38.78 29.77 26.82
CA ILE A 258 39.54 29.27 25.66
C ILE A 258 40.44 28.12 26.11
N GLU A 259 39.91 26.90 26.01
CA GLU A 259 40.67 25.65 26.15
C GLU A 259 41.31 25.27 24.81
N TYR A 260 42.64 25.11 24.78
CA TYR A 260 43.39 24.84 23.54
C TYR A 260 44.10 23.48 23.50
N ASN A 261 44.07 22.71 24.60
CA ASN A 261 44.65 21.36 24.65
C ASN A 261 43.97 20.46 25.72
N ASN A 262 42.64 20.48 25.80
CA ASN A 262 41.76 19.69 26.70
C ASN A 262 42.09 19.70 28.22
N THR A 263 43.14 20.40 28.62
CA THR A 263 43.74 20.40 29.98
C THR A 263 44.28 21.77 30.38
N LEU A 264 44.47 22.68 29.43
CA LEU A 264 45.03 24.01 29.65
C LEU A 264 44.13 25.09 29.02
N THR A 265 43.90 26.13 29.81
CA THR A 265 43.20 27.35 29.40
C THR A 265 44.21 28.43 29.05
N LEU A 266 43.90 29.24 28.02
CA LEU A 266 44.62 30.45 27.68
C LEU A 266 44.34 31.52 28.75
N GLU A 267 45.33 31.88 29.57
CA GLU A 267 45.18 32.79 30.71
C GLU A 267 46.28 33.83 30.83
N LEU A 268 45.97 34.93 31.53
CA LEU A 268 46.93 35.93 32.00
C LEU A 268 46.62 36.27 33.45
N PHE A 269 47.61 36.24 34.34
CA PHE A 269 47.45 36.50 35.77
C PHE A 269 46.43 35.58 36.47
N GLY A 270 46.23 34.35 35.96
CA GLY A 270 45.19 33.44 36.42
C GLY A 270 43.79 33.79 35.90
N VAL A 271 43.66 34.79 35.03
CA VAL A 271 42.40 35.18 34.39
C VAL A 271 42.29 34.49 33.03
N PRO A 272 41.30 33.62 32.81
CA PRO A 272 41.12 32.96 31.52
C PRO A 272 40.55 33.92 30.47
N LEU A 273 41.15 33.93 29.28
CA LEU A 273 40.52 34.56 28.11
C LEU A 273 39.32 33.73 27.67
N ARG A 274 38.24 34.41 27.25
CA ARG A 274 36.98 33.77 26.91
C ARG A 274 36.58 33.95 25.44
N LYS A 275 35.70 33.06 24.99
CA LYS A 275 35.12 32.95 23.65
C LYS A 275 33.60 32.81 23.73
N ILE A 276 32.91 33.00 22.60
CA ILE A 276 31.47 32.73 22.51
C ILE A 276 31.19 31.27 22.87
N LYS A 277 30.16 31.01 23.68
CA LYS A 277 29.70 29.65 23.96
C LYS A 277 29.15 28.99 22.70
N LYS A 278 29.55 27.74 22.44
CA LYS A 278 28.99 26.92 21.36
C LYS A 278 27.45 26.87 21.41
N GLN A 279 26.86 26.71 22.60
CA GLN A 279 25.40 26.68 22.75
C GLN A 279 24.72 27.96 22.26
N SER A 280 25.22 29.13 22.68
CA SER A 280 24.68 30.43 22.26
C SER A 280 24.79 30.66 20.75
N LEU A 281 25.79 30.06 20.09
CA LEU A 281 25.90 30.08 18.64
C LEU A 281 24.81 29.22 17.97
N LEU A 282 24.52 28.04 18.51
CA LEU A 282 23.47 27.16 18.00
C LEU A 282 22.07 27.74 18.25
N ASP A 283 21.85 28.39 19.39
CA ASP A 283 20.60 29.07 19.71
C ASP A 283 20.32 30.21 18.72
N LYS A 284 21.32 31.05 18.44
CA LYS A 284 21.21 32.10 17.40
C LYS A 284 20.86 31.54 16.03
N VAL A 285 21.40 30.37 15.69
CA VAL A 285 21.05 29.70 14.43
C VAL A 285 19.58 29.30 14.41
N GLN A 286 19.03 28.74 15.50
CA GLN A 286 17.60 28.41 15.61
C GLN A 286 16.69 29.64 15.56
N GLU A 287 17.14 30.77 16.09
CA GLU A 287 16.34 31.99 16.20
C GLU A 287 16.39 32.86 14.95
N GLU A 288 17.54 32.93 14.26
CA GLU A 288 17.81 33.96 13.25
C GLU A 288 18.14 33.41 11.85
N SER A 289 18.42 32.11 11.70
CA SER A 289 18.72 31.54 10.38
C SER A 289 17.46 31.44 9.52
N GLU A 290 17.55 31.93 8.28
CA GLU A 290 16.45 31.83 7.31
C GLU A 290 16.46 30.51 6.54
N PHE A 291 17.48 29.65 6.73
CA PHE A 291 17.62 28.36 6.04
C PHE A 291 16.91 27.20 6.75
N LEU A 292 16.33 27.43 7.94
CA LEU A 292 15.63 26.42 8.71
C LEU A 292 14.39 25.93 7.97
N ILE A 293 14.22 24.60 7.86
CA ILE A 293 13.03 24.04 7.23
C ILE A 293 11.77 24.39 8.03
N HIS A 294 10.70 24.72 7.31
CA HIS A 294 9.40 24.95 7.92
C HIS A 294 8.48 23.75 7.68
N THR A 295 8.07 23.09 8.75
CA THR A 295 7.16 21.93 8.67
C THR A 295 6.14 21.93 9.81
N ASP A 296 5.02 21.25 9.54
CA ASP A 296 3.94 20.99 10.48
C ASP A 296 4.30 19.87 11.49
N LYS A 297 5.43 19.17 11.28
CA LYS A 297 5.94 18.11 12.16
C LYS A 297 6.92 18.65 13.20
N LYS A 298 6.91 18.09 14.40
CA LYS A 298 7.80 18.49 15.50
C LYS A 298 9.18 17.83 15.37
N PHE A 299 10.22 18.57 15.67
CA PHE A 299 11.57 18.06 15.87
C PHE A 299 11.90 18.01 17.36
N ASP A 300 12.45 16.89 17.82
CA ASP A 300 12.93 16.73 19.21
C ASP A 300 14.30 17.38 19.45
N ALA A 301 14.97 17.80 18.37
CA ALA A 301 16.29 18.42 18.37
C ALA A 301 16.27 19.73 17.54
N TYR A 302 17.44 20.25 17.19
CA TYR A 302 17.57 21.41 16.32
C TYR A 302 16.90 21.19 14.95
N ILE A 303 16.06 22.14 14.56
CA ILE A 303 15.46 22.19 13.23
C ILE A 303 16.58 22.21 12.16
N PRO A 304 16.60 21.25 11.23
CA PRO A 304 17.63 21.20 10.19
C PRO A 304 17.57 22.41 9.25
N MET A 305 18.73 22.84 8.75
CA MET A 305 18.80 23.72 7.58
C MET A 305 18.58 22.94 6.30
N ILE A 306 18.10 23.57 5.24
CA ILE A 306 18.20 23.03 3.87
C ILE A 306 19.18 23.85 3.06
N LEU A 307 20.22 23.21 2.52
CA LEU A 307 21.30 23.85 1.78
C LEU A 307 21.42 23.27 0.38
N THR A 308 21.73 24.12 -0.60
CA THR A 308 21.95 23.71 -2.00
C THR A 308 23.11 24.47 -2.63
N ALA A 309 23.84 23.80 -3.52
CA ALA A 309 24.80 24.47 -4.39
C ALA A 309 24.05 25.27 -5.47
N ASN A 310 24.53 26.48 -5.78
CA ASN A 310 24.12 27.26 -6.96
C ASN A 310 22.70 27.89 -6.94
N GLY A 311 22.22 28.35 -5.79
CA GLY A 311 21.01 29.19 -5.70
C GLY A 311 21.31 30.68 -5.57
N ASN A 312 20.37 31.55 -5.97
CA ASN A 312 20.43 32.99 -5.68
C ASN A 312 20.04 33.29 -4.23
N LEU A 313 20.77 32.67 -3.28
CA LEU A 313 20.43 32.65 -1.85
C LEU A 313 21.21 33.69 -1.03
N GLY A 314 22.04 34.53 -1.68
CA GLY A 314 22.87 35.53 -0.99
C GLY A 314 22.10 36.61 -0.23
N HIS A 315 20.79 36.72 -0.48
CA HIS A 315 19.90 37.60 0.27
C HIS A 315 19.49 37.01 1.63
N LEU A 316 19.58 35.70 1.83
CA LEU A 316 19.20 35.00 3.06
C LEU A 316 20.30 35.03 4.13
N ASN A 317 19.87 35.08 5.39
CA ASN A 317 20.72 34.98 6.57
C ASN A 317 21.07 33.51 6.85
N TYR A 318 22.36 33.19 6.80
CA TYR A 318 22.86 31.82 6.98
C TYR A 318 22.90 31.39 8.45
N LEU A 319 23.71 32.05 9.28
CA LEU A 319 23.83 31.70 10.70
C LEU A 319 22.99 32.58 11.62
N ASN A 320 22.88 33.87 11.26
CA ASN A 320 22.21 34.91 12.02
C ASN A 320 21.93 36.10 11.12
N SER A 321 21.22 37.10 11.66
CA SER A 321 20.84 38.35 10.98
C SER A 321 21.99 39.13 10.33
N ASN A 322 23.23 38.87 10.76
CA ASN A 322 24.44 39.53 10.27
C ASN A 322 25.29 38.67 9.34
N THR A 323 24.99 37.38 9.16
CA THR A 323 25.81 36.46 8.35
C THR A 323 25.05 36.04 7.10
N LYS A 324 25.30 36.70 5.97
CA LYS A 324 24.69 36.33 4.68
C LYS A 324 25.32 35.07 4.08
N TRP A 325 24.54 34.35 3.26
CA TRP A 325 25.02 33.20 2.51
C TRP A 325 26.05 33.60 1.45
N ASP A 326 27.21 32.93 1.42
CA ASP A 326 28.17 33.10 0.35
C ASP A 326 27.71 32.30 -0.87
N ILE A 327 27.39 33.00 -1.96
CA ILE A 327 26.95 32.39 -3.22
C ILE A 327 28.00 31.45 -3.85
N ASN A 328 29.27 31.55 -3.45
CA ASN A 328 30.34 30.67 -3.90
C ASN A 328 30.58 29.49 -2.95
N GLN A 329 29.85 29.43 -1.84
CA GLN A 329 29.97 28.34 -0.86
C GLN A 329 29.60 27.01 -1.51
N LYS A 330 30.54 26.08 -1.50
CA LYS A 330 30.28 24.71 -1.96
C LYS A 330 29.53 23.94 -0.89
N VAL A 331 28.42 23.32 -1.28
CA VAL A 331 27.64 22.41 -0.46
C VAL A 331 27.81 21.01 -1.05
N TYR A 332 28.33 20.09 -0.25
CA TYR A 332 28.54 18.71 -0.65
C TYR A 332 27.51 17.81 0.05
N ALA A 333 27.12 16.73 -0.62
CA ALA A 333 26.38 15.66 0.02
C ALA A 333 27.24 15.05 1.15
N SER A 334 26.58 14.62 2.22
CA SER A 334 27.25 14.04 3.39
C SER A 334 26.55 12.75 3.81
N ASP A 335 27.32 11.67 3.89
CA ASP A 335 26.85 10.39 4.44
C ASP A 335 26.85 10.39 5.98
N LEU A 336 27.31 11.47 6.61
CA LEU A 336 27.31 11.60 8.06
C LEU A 336 25.88 11.74 8.60
N PRO A 337 25.56 11.16 9.78
CA PRO A 337 24.32 11.42 10.49
C PRO A 337 24.09 12.93 10.67
N LEU A 338 22.84 13.39 10.61
CA LEU A 338 22.50 14.83 10.62
C LEU A 338 23.15 15.58 11.78
N ASN A 339 23.17 15.00 12.97
CA ASN A 339 23.75 15.62 14.16
C ASN A 339 25.29 15.69 14.16
N GLN A 340 25.99 15.02 13.23
CA GLN A 340 27.44 15.02 13.09
C GLN A 340 27.95 15.88 11.92
N ARG A 341 27.04 16.48 11.16
CA ARG A 341 27.40 17.30 10.00
C ARG A 341 27.97 18.66 10.42
N ILE A 342 28.92 19.15 9.63
CA ILE A 342 29.54 20.46 9.80
C ILE A 342 29.05 21.40 8.71
N LEU A 343 28.53 22.57 9.11
CA LEU A 343 27.99 23.58 8.21
C LEU A 343 29.01 24.00 7.14
N PRO A 344 28.64 24.02 5.85
CA PRO A 344 29.53 24.49 4.78
C PRO A 344 30.18 25.84 5.09
N GLY A 345 31.50 25.89 5.01
CA GLY A 345 32.30 27.11 5.21
C GLY A 345 32.48 27.55 6.67
N LYS A 346 32.01 26.76 7.64
CA LYS A 346 32.04 27.08 9.08
C LYS A 346 32.44 25.85 9.88
N ASN A 347 33.19 26.01 10.97
CA ASN A 347 33.50 24.90 11.88
C ASN A 347 32.38 24.65 12.91
N ILE A 348 31.12 24.68 12.47
CA ILE A 348 29.94 24.56 13.34
C ILE A 348 29.23 23.25 13.02
N GLN A 349 29.15 22.37 14.02
CA GLN A 349 28.39 21.13 13.92
C GLN A 349 26.90 21.41 14.13
N TYR A 350 26.11 21.23 13.07
CA TYR A 350 24.68 21.54 13.06
C TYR A 350 23.96 20.75 11.95
N PRO A 351 22.73 20.25 12.18
CA PRO A 351 22.01 19.46 11.17
C PRO A 351 21.64 20.29 9.94
N TYR A 352 22.09 19.85 8.77
CA TYR A 352 21.64 20.38 7.49
C TYR A 352 21.33 19.25 6.51
N LEU A 353 20.42 19.55 5.60
CA LEU A 353 19.88 18.69 4.56
C LEU A 353 20.31 19.21 3.19
N THR A 354 20.32 18.32 2.22
CA THR A 354 20.65 18.58 0.82
C THR A 354 19.66 17.83 -0.10
N VAL A 355 19.78 18.02 -1.41
CA VAL A 355 18.96 17.30 -2.40
C VAL A 355 19.07 15.78 -2.26
N ASP A 356 20.24 15.25 -1.88
CA ASP A 356 20.48 13.82 -1.74
C ASP A 356 19.86 13.23 -0.47
N ASP A 357 19.48 14.05 0.50
CA ASP A 357 18.77 13.59 1.70
C ASP A 357 17.28 13.32 1.43
N PHE A 358 16.71 14.00 0.42
CA PHE A 358 15.31 13.81 0.02
C PHE A 358 15.13 12.99 -1.25
N LEU A 359 16.03 13.11 -2.23
CA LEU A 359 15.90 12.46 -3.53
C LEU A 359 16.87 11.29 -3.71
N THR A 360 16.34 10.15 -4.15
CA THR A 360 17.11 8.93 -4.39
C THR A 360 18.03 9.05 -5.60
N THR A 361 19.00 8.16 -5.71
CA THR A 361 19.95 8.10 -6.84
C THR A 361 19.34 7.47 -8.10
N GLU A 362 18.26 6.72 -7.96
CA GLU A 362 17.57 6.04 -9.07
C GLU A 362 16.11 6.49 -9.15
N LEU A 363 15.64 6.73 -10.37
CA LEU A 363 14.26 7.07 -10.71
C LEU A 363 13.66 5.98 -11.58
N TYR A 364 12.55 5.39 -11.13
CA TYR A 364 11.90 4.28 -11.84
C TYR A 364 10.93 4.82 -12.91
N GLU A 365 11.14 4.40 -14.17
CA GLU A 365 10.35 4.78 -15.35
C GLU A 365 9.36 3.67 -15.72
N THR A 366 8.06 3.97 -15.69
CA THR A 366 7.00 3.06 -16.14
C THR A 366 6.79 3.15 -17.66
N PRO A 367 6.41 2.05 -18.33
CA PRO A 367 6.13 2.05 -19.78
C PRO A 367 4.78 2.70 -20.14
N TYR A 368 4.12 3.35 -19.18
CA TYR A 368 2.83 4.00 -19.29
C TYR A 368 2.75 5.23 -18.37
N PRO A 369 1.92 6.24 -18.67
CA PRO A 369 1.62 7.32 -17.72
C PRO A 369 0.90 6.78 -16.49
N ILE A 370 1.26 7.26 -15.29
CA ILE A 370 0.57 6.88 -14.05
C ILE A 370 -0.89 7.34 -14.11
N ASN A 371 -1.82 6.42 -13.89
CA ASN A 371 -3.26 6.73 -13.86
C ASN A 371 -3.58 7.67 -12.69
N THR A 372 -3.92 8.91 -13.04
CA THR A 372 -4.12 10.00 -12.07
C THR A 372 -5.45 9.95 -11.31
N GLU A 373 -6.38 9.09 -11.73
CA GLU A 373 -7.62 8.81 -11.00
C GLU A 373 -7.31 8.10 -9.67
N PHE A 374 -6.34 7.18 -9.69
CA PHE A 374 -6.02 6.30 -8.57
C PHE A 374 -4.69 6.61 -7.89
N PHE A 375 -3.71 7.17 -8.59
CA PHE A 375 -2.36 7.38 -8.06
C PHE A 375 -1.83 8.79 -8.37
N PHE A 376 -0.96 9.30 -7.50
CA PHE A 376 -0.28 10.57 -7.74
C PHE A 376 0.90 10.39 -8.69
N ASN A 377 0.91 11.16 -9.79
CA ASN A 377 1.91 11.07 -10.86
C ASN A 377 3.13 12.00 -10.69
N GLY A 378 3.30 12.63 -9.53
CA GLY A 378 4.42 13.56 -9.29
C GLY A 378 4.31 14.91 -9.99
N ASN A 379 3.10 15.30 -10.43
CA ASN A 379 2.88 16.49 -11.29
C ASN A 379 3.76 16.45 -12.55
N LEU A 380 3.76 15.32 -13.26
CA LEU A 380 4.55 15.11 -14.46
C LEU A 380 4.25 16.17 -15.54
N ASP A 381 5.28 16.95 -15.88
CA ASP A 381 5.35 17.81 -17.08
C ASP A 381 6.14 17.08 -18.16
N ASN A 382 5.42 16.43 -19.07
CA ASN A 382 6.01 15.68 -20.16
C ASN A 382 6.10 16.53 -21.43
N GLN A 383 7.30 17.02 -21.73
CA GLN A 383 7.56 17.88 -22.89
C GLN A 383 8.02 17.08 -24.12
N THR A 384 7.58 15.83 -24.23
CA THR A 384 7.92 14.88 -25.30
C THR A 384 6.71 14.04 -25.70
N ASP A 385 6.77 13.37 -26.85
CA ASP A 385 5.68 12.50 -27.32
C ASP A 385 5.64 11.11 -26.64
N SER A 386 6.57 10.81 -25.71
CA SER A 386 6.63 9.49 -25.08
C SER A 386 5.52 9.30 -24.04
N LYS A 387 4.79 8.17 -24.09
CA LYS A 387 3.79 7.78 -23.08
C LYS A 387 4.44 7.03 -21.92
N VAL A 388 5.15 7.75 -21.06
CA VAL A 388 5.85 7.19 -19.88
C VAL A 388 5.37 7.84 -18.60
N GLY A 389 5.65 7.19 -17.48
CA GLY A 389 5.40 7.68 -16.13
C GLY A 389 6.57 7.39 -15.22
N TYR A 390 6.48 7.86 -13.97
CA TYR A 390 7.55 7.73 -13.00
C TYR A 390 6.99 7.44 -11.61
N LEU A 391 7.68 6.56 -10.88
CA LEU A 391 7.50 6.52 -9.42
C LEU A 391 8.28 7.67 -8.79
N LEU A 392 7.93 8.04 -7.57
CA LEU A 392 8.53 9.19 -6.89
C LEU A 392 9.89 8.78 -6.29
N PRO A 393 10.99 9.47 -6.64
CA PRO A 393 12.31 9.15 -6.13
C PRO A 393 12.55 9.80 -4.75
N LEU A 394 11.59 9.67 -3.85
CA LEU A 394 11.66 10.24 -2.50
C LEU A 394 12.36 9.27 -1.53
N LYS A 395 13.05 9.79 -0.52
CA LYS A 395 13.56 9.03 0.63
C LYS A 395 12.59 9.10 1.81
N THR A 396 12.68 8.14 2.72
CA THR A 396 11.85 8.07 3.95
C THR A 396 11.89 9.37 4.75
N LEU A 397 13.06 10.03 4.81
CA LEU A 397 13.25 11.32 5.48
C LEU A 397 12.29 12.42 4.99
N PHE A 398 11.88 12.39 3.73
CA PHE A 398 10.84 13.31 3.24
C PHE A 398 9.54 13.14 4.03
N PHE A 399 9.10 11.89 4.22
CA PHE A 399 7.86 11.58 4.95
C PHE A 399 8.02 11.72 6.46
N GLU A 400 9.25 11.75 6.99
CA GLU A 400 9.51 12.16 8.38
C GLU A 400 9.35 13.67 8.57
N CYS A 401 9.71 14.46 7.55
CA CYS A 401 9.62 15.91 7.58
C CYS A 401 8.23 16.42 7.15
N PHE A 402 7.58 15.83 6.15
CA PHE A 402 6.37 16.37 5.52
C PHE A 402 5.27 15.32 5.41
N ALA A 403 4.03 15.76 5.25
CA ALA A 403 2.93 14.87 4.87
C ALA A 403 2.95 14.62 3.36
N GLU A 404 2.51 13.43 2.94
CA GLU A 404 2.42 13.05 1.52
C GLU A 404 1.57 14.04 0.71
N SER A 405 0.50 14.55 1.33
CA SER A 405 -0.42 15.50 0.69
C SER A 405 0.19 16.86 0.42
N ASN A 406 1.29 17.22 1.09
CA ASN A 406 1.99 18.47 0.80
C ASN A 406 2.56 18.49 -0.63
N LEU A 407 2.86 17.32 -1.21
CA LEU A 407 3.41 17.20 -2.57
C LEU A 407 2.52 17.84 -3.65
N TRP A 408 1.19 17.83 -3.45
CA TRP A 408 0.22 18.41 -4.39
C TRP A 408 -0.60 19.58 -3.81
N ASN A 409 -0.79 19.65 -2.49
CA ASN A 409 -1.57 20.73 -1.86
C ASN A 409 -0.77 22.02 -1.64
N LYS A 410 0.55 21.94 -1.38
CA LYS A 410 1.38 23.14 -1.17
C LYS A 410 1.88 23.68 -2.52
N LYS A 411 1.77 25.01 -2.69
CA LYS A 411 2.19 25.74 -3.89
C LYS A 411 3.21 26.81 -3.53
N PHE A 412 4.27 26.92 -4.33
CA PHE A 412 5.35 27.88 -4.18
C PHE A 412 5.50 28.66 -5.48
N GLN A 413 5.16 29.95 -5.44
CA GLN A 413 5.10 30.81 -6.65
C GLN A 413 4.29 30.16 -7.80
N GLY A 414 3.15 29.56 -7.48
CA GLY A 414 2.26 28.89 -8.44
C GLY A 414 2.65 27.46 -8.82
N LYS A 415 3.85 26.99 -8.46
CA LYS A 415 4.32 25.64 -8.77
C LYS A 415 4.11 24.67 -7.61
N SER A 416 3.99 23.37 -7.89
CA SER A 416 3.81 22.34 -6.85
C SER A 416 5.06 22.14 -5.99
N MET A 417 4.90 21.52 -4.82
CA MET A 417 6.04 21.13 -3.98
C MET A 417 6.99 20.16 -4.70
N ILE A 418 6.45 19.22 -5.49
CA ILE A 418 7.25 18.36 -6.39
C ILE A 418 6.77 18.48 -7.84
N GLU A 419 7.71 18.47 -8.78
CA GLU A 419 7.45 18.39 -10.22
C GLU A 419 8.47 17.45 -10.89
N ILE A 420 7.99 16.55 -11.74
CA ILE A 420 8.83 15.71 -12.61
C ILE A 420 8.76 16.28 -14.02
N ILE A 421 9.90 16.69 -14.57
CA ILE A 421 9.99 17.34 -15.89
C ILE A 421 10.74 16.42 -16.84
N LYS A 422 10.01 15.80 -17.77
CA LYS A 422 10.59 14.91 -18.79
C LYS A 422 11.05 15.72 -20.01
N ARG A 423 12.34 15.59 -20.35
CA ARG A 423 12.97 16.11 -21.58
C ARG A 423 13.46 14.94 -22.44
N ASN A 424 13.90 15.22 -23.67
CA ASN A 424 14.34 14.18 -24.61
C ASN A 424 15.36 13.19 -24.01
N SER A 425 16.46 13.68 -23.42
CA SER A 425 17.58 12.85 -22.94
C SER A 425 17.66 12.67 -21.42
N PHE A 426 16.88 13.43 -20.63
CA PHE A 426 16.95 13.40 -19.17
C PHE A 426 15.60 13.74 -18.53
N VAL A 427 15.50 13.49 -17.22
CA VAL A 427 14.36 13.86 -16.38
C VAL A 427 14.87 14.71 -15.23
N ASN A 428 14.27 15.87 -15.00
CA ASN A 428 14.54 16.67 -13.80
C ASN A 428 13.44 16.43 -12.78
N VAL A 429 13.81 16.13 -11.54
CA VAL A 429 12.89 16.14 -10.41
C VAL A 429 13.20 17.35 -9.56
N VAL A 430 12.20 18.20 -9.40
CA VAL A 430 12.28 19.47 -8.70
C VAL A 430 11.46 19.36 -7.43
N LEU A 431 12.09 19.59 -6.27
CA LEU A 431 11.47 19.53 -4.95
C LEU A 431 11.67 20.87 -4.24
N ARG A 432 10.58 21.49 -3.80
CA ARG A 432 10.57 22.82 -3.15
C ARG A 432 10.32 22.66 -1.66
N ILE A 433 11.30 23.06 -0.86
CA ILE A 433 11.26 22.92 0.60
C ILE A 433 10.99 24.30 1.22
N PRO A 434 9.88 24.49 1.95
CA PRO A 434 9.60 25.74 2.66
C PRO A 434 10.64 25.98 3.76
N ILE A 435 11.05 27.24 3.90
CA ILE A 435 12.01 27.72 4.90
C ILE A 435 11.50 29.01 5.55
N ASN A 436 12.23 29.53 6.55
CA ASN A 436 11.97 30.84 7.16
C ASN A 436 10.50 31.02 7.59
N GLU A 437 10.01 30.08 8.41
CA GLU A 437 8.60 30.07 8.87
C GLU A 437 7.57 30.00 7.73
N GLY A 438 7.96 29.48 6.56
CA GLY A 438 7.11 29.36 5.38
C GLY A 438 7.03 30.63 4.53
N LYS A 439 7.79 31.68 4.85
CA LYS A 439 7.85 32.93 4.07
C LYS A 439 8.62 32.76 2.77
N ASP A 440 9.52 31.78 2.70
CA ASP A 440 10.33 31.50 1.52
C ASP A 440 10.51 29.99 1.29
N PHE A 441 11.19 29.59 0.23
CA PHE A 441 11.47 28.18 -0.12
C PHE A 441 12.80 28.02 -0.86
N ILE A 442 13.40 26.83 -0.73
CA ILE A 442 14.56 26.41 -1.50
C ILE A 442 14.15 25.35 -2.53
N GLU A 443 14.54 25.56 -3.78
CA GLU A 443 14.32 24.62 -4.88
C GLU A 443 15.53 23.66 -5.01
N LEU A 444 15.28 22.38 -4.77
CA LEU A 444 16.23 21.29 -4.92
C LEU A 444 15.95 20.59 -6.26
N THR A 445 16.94 20.51 -7.14
CA THR A 445 16.78 19.85 -8.44
C THR A 445 17.77 18.72 -8.59
N LYS A 446 17.29 17.54 -8.98
CA LYS A 446 18.12 16.39 -9.35
C LYS A 446 17.81 15.93 -10.77
N LYS A 447 18.87 15.75 -11.56
CA LYS A 447 18.80 15.31 -12.95
C LYS A 447 19.00 13.79 -13.03
N TYR A 448 18.16 13.09 -13.77
CA TYR A 448 18.24 11.65 -14.01
C TYR A 448 18.45 11.35 -15.50
N GLU A 449 19.40 10.48 -15.81
CA GLU A 449 19.80 10.11 -17.18
C GLU A 449 19.90 8.58 -17.33
N LYS A 450 19.96 8.07 -18.57
CA LYS A 450 20.15 6.63 -18.81
C LYS A 450 21.59 6.15 -18.56
N SER A 451 22.55 7.07 -18.48
CA SER A 451 23.95 6.79 -18.12
C SER A 451 24.11 6.39 -16.65
N ASP A 452 25.26 5.84 -16.30
CA ASP A 452 25.55 5.46 -14.91
C ASP A 452 25.60 6.66 -13.97
N ILE A 453 25.34 6.38 -12.69
CA ILE A 453 25.31 7.36 -11.60
C ILE A 453 26.65 8.08 -11.54
N ASN A 454 26.62 9.41 -11.47
CA ASN A 454 27.79 10.22 -11.15
C ASN A 454 27.44 11.20 -10.02
N SER A 455 28.42 11.93 -9.50
CA SER A 455 28.25 12.84 -8.36
C SER A 455 27.19 13.93 -8.56
N ASN A 456 26.74 14.17 -9.79
CA ASN A 456 25.81 15.24 -10.14
C ASN A 456 24.45 14.73 -10.67
N ASN A 457 24.37 13.50 -11.17
CA ASN A 457 23.19 12.95 -11.86
C ASN A 457 22.80 11.57 -11.32
N GLY A 458 21.50 11.35 -11.16
CA GLY A 458 20.90 10.05 -10.90
C GLY A 458 20.68 9.21 -12.16
N LYS A 459 20.29 7.94 -11.98
CA LYS A 459 20.06 6.97 -13.05
C LYS A 459 18.57 6.72 -13.28
N LEU A 460 18.16 6.66 -14.53
CA LEU A 460 16.84 6.17 -14.94
C LEU A 460 16.87 4.64 -14.99
N VAL A 461 15.94 4.00 -14.29
CA VAL A 461 15.80 2.54 -14.22
C VAL A 461 14.45 2.14 -14.79
N SER A 462 14.45 1.17 -15.70
CA SER A 462 13.21 0.61 -16.26
C SER A 462 12.38 -0.05 -15.15
N PHE A 463 11.07 0.17 -15.17
CA PHE A 463 10.11 -0.46 -14.26
C PHE A 463 8.89 -0.91 -15.06
N LYS A 464 9.02 -1.99 -15.84
CA LYS A 464 7.91 -2.53 -16.67
C LYS A 464 6.98 -3.43 -15.86
N LYS A 465 6.43 -2.85 -14.79
CA LYS A 465 5.59 -3.53 -13.82
C LYS A 465 4.24 -2.83 -13.73
N TYR A 466 3.16 -3.61 -13.66
CA TYR A 466 1.77 -3.14 -13.69
C TYR A 466 1.10 -3.47 -12.36
N LEU A 467 0.56 -2.47 -11.67
CA LEU A 467 0.06 -2.61 -10.31
C LEU A 467 -1.46 -2.46 -10.26
N ARG A 468 -2.12 -3.36 -9.52
CA ARG A 468 -3.53 -3.27 -9.12
C ARG A 468 -3.67 -3.37 -7.60
N LEU A 469 -4.58 -2.60 -7.02
CA LEU A 469 -4.88 -2.52 -5.60
C LEU A 469 -6.40 -2.68 -5.38
N PHE A 470 -6.80 -3.51 -4.42
CA PHE A 470 -8.20 -3.82 -4.10
C PHE A 470 -8.38 -4.16 -2.61
N PRO A 471 -9.47 -3.74 -1.94
CA PRO A 471 -10.37 -2.66 -2.34
C PRO A 471 -9.66 -1.30 -2.30
N PHE A 472 -9.99 -0.43 -3.24
CA PHE A 472 -9.51 0.95 -3.29
C PHE A 472 -10.43 1.90 -2.52
N GLN A 473 -10.70 1.58 -1.25
CA GLN A 473 -11.46 2.41 -0.33
C GLN A 473 -10.92 2.16 1.07
N LYS A 474 -10.64 3.23 1.84
CA LYS A 474 -10.22 3.05 3.23
C LYS A 474 -11.38 2.50 4.05
N SER A 475 -11.06 1.61 4.98
CA SER A 475 -12.01 1.03 5.93
C SER A 475 -11.56 1.34 7.35
N ILE A 476 -12.49 1.77 8.20
CA ILE A 476 -12.24 1.86 9.66
C ILE A 476 -12.31 0.48 10.30
N ILE A 477 -13.24 -0.37 9.83
CA ILE A 477 -13.46 -1.72 10.37
C ILE A 477 -12.60 -2.73 9.60
N GLN A 478 -11.75 -3.47 10.31
CA GLN A 478 -10.90 -4.54 9.77
C GLN A 478 -10.25 -4.19 8.40
N PRO A 479 -9.37 -3.17 8.32
CA PRO A 479 -8.70 -2.83 7.06
C PRO A 479 -8.03 -4.07 6.46
N ASN A 480 -8.18 -4.28 5.15
CA ASN A 480 -7.60 -5.44 4.49
C ASN A 480 -7.50 -5.17 2.98
N TYR A 481 -6.26 -5.09 2.48
CA TYR A 481 -5.93 -4.69 1.11
C TYR A 481 -5.08 -5.75 0.43
N TYR A 482 -5.30 -5.87 -0.88
CA TYR A 482 -4.71 -6.84 -1.78
C TYR A 482 -4.05 -6.06 -2.92
N LEU A 483 -2.76 -6.28 -3.10
CA LEU A 483 -2.00 -5.69 -4.21
C LEU A 483 -1.53 -6.82 -5.12
N ASN A 484 -1.76 -6.69 -6.41
CA ASN A 484 -1.24 -7.56 -7.46
C ASN A 484 -0.32 -6.75 -8.37
N LEU A 485 0.88 -7.25 -8.63
CA LEU A 485 1.87 -6.65 -9.51
C LEU A 485 2.29 -7.66 -10.57
N LEU A 486 2.04 -7.33 -11.84
CA LEU A 486 2.51 -8.08 -13.00
C LEU A 486 3.85 -7.51 -13.47
N ASP A 487 4.88 -8.34 -13.50
CA ASP A 487 6.20 -8.04 -14.04
C ASP A 487 6.32 -8.58 -15.46
N ALA A 488 6.40 -7.65 -16.42
CA ALA A 488 6.49 -7.94 -17.84
C ALA A 488 7.93 -7.73 -18.37
N GLU A 489 8.94 -7.79 -17.49
CA GLU A 489 10.33 -7.80 -17.91
C GLU A 489 10.74 -9.22 -18.37
N GLU A 490 11.25 -9.34 -19.61
CA GLU A 490 11.62 -10.59 -20.27
C GLU A 490 12.89 -11.25 -19.67
N ASN A 491 12.93 -11.50 -18.36
CA ASN A 491 14.06 -12.15 -17.69
C ASN A 491 13.58 -13.24 -16.70
N ASP A 492 14.20 -14.42 -16.77
CA ASP A 492 13.96 -15.60 -15.91
C ASP A 492 14.49 -15.42 -14.46
N ALA A 493 15.15 -14.30 -14.18
CA ALA A 493 15.61 -13.97 -12.84
C ALA A 493 14.40 -13.58 -11.99
N ASN A 494 14.09 -14.39 -10.98
CA ASN A 494 13.12 -14.09 -9.92
C ASN A 494 13.48 -12.73 -9.28
N GLN A 495 12.95 -11.63 -9.82
CA GLN A 495 13.21 -10.28 -9.33
C GLN A 495 12.42 -10.08 -8.05
N GLU A 496 12.98 -10.48 -6.91
CA GLU A 496 12.34 -10.24 -5.61
C GLU A 496 12.06 -8.73 -5.43
N LEU A 497 10.77 -8.38 -5.47
CA LEU A 497 10.28 -7.04 -5.17
C LEU A 497 10.01 -6.92 -3.68
N GLN A 498 10.61 -5.92 -3.06
CA GLN A 498 10.34 -5.59 -1.66
C GLN A 498 9.39 -4.40 -1.62
N LEU A 499 8.21 -4.63 -1.02
CA LEU A 499 7.21 -3.60 -0.80
C LEU A 499 7.08 -3.28 0.69
N LYS A 500 6.93 -2.00 1.00
CA LYS A 500 6.52 -1.52 2.33
C LYS A 500 5.38 -0.52 2.22
N PHE A 501 4.53 -0.50 3.23
CA PHE A 501 3.32 0.32 3.32
C PHE A 501 3.45 1.22 4.55
N ASP A 502 3.69 2.51 4.35
CA ASP A 502 4.09 3.44 5.42
C ASP A 502 5.25 2.89 6.30
N GLY A 503 6.24 2.26 5.66
CA GLY A 503 7.40 1.65 6.33
C GLY A 503 7.15 0.27 6.94
N LYS A 504 5.91 -0.25 6.94
CA LYS A 504 5.56 -1.59 7.43
C LYS A 504 5.66 -2.64 6.33
N ASN A 505 6.06 -3.85 6.69
CA ASN A 505 6.05 -5.00 5.77
C ASN A 505 4.61 -5.52 5.56
N PRO A 506 4.30 -6.10 4.39
CA PRO A 506 3.04 -6.83 4.18
C PRO A 506 2.92 -8.01 5.15
N ILE A 507 1.69 -8.37 5.52
CA ILE A 507 1.45 -9.51 6.43
C ILE A 507 1.63 -10.86 5.72
N TYR A 508 1.47 -10.87 4.41
CA TYR A 508 1.69 -12.03 3.57
C TYR A 508 2.08 -11.58 2.16
N GLN A 509 2.94 -12.38 1.52
CA GLN A 509 3.37 -12.20 0.15
C GLN A 509 3.43 -13.56 -0.56
N SER A 510 3.03 -13.61 -1.83
CA SER A 510 3.22 -14.78 -2.68
C SER A 510 3.56 -14.37 -4.11
N SER A 511 4.10 -15.29 -4.89
CA SER A 511 4.41 -15.06 -6.30
C SER A 511 4.01 -16.26 -7.16
N LYS A 512 3.78 -15.99 -8.44
CA LYS A 512 3.48 -16.99 -9.47
C LYS A 512 4.35 -16.68 -10.69
N SER A 513 4.97 -17.71 -11.27
CA SER A 513 5.80 -17.60 -12.47
C SER A 513 5.18 -18.38 -13.61
N ARG A 514 5.19 -17.81 -14.83
CA ARG A 514 4.51 -18.36 -16.01
C ARG A 514 5.43 -18.35 -17.23
N TYR A 515 5.32 -19.39 -18.05
CA TYR A 515 5.90 -19.46 -19.39
C TYR A 515 4.80 -19.17 -20.42
N SER A 516 5.02 -18.18 -21.28
CA SER A 516 4.15 -17.94 -22.44
C SER A 516 4.43 -18.96 -23.55
N LYS A 517 3.51 -19.06 -24.52
CA LYS A 517 3.69 -19.88 -25.73
C LYS A 517 4.86 -19.43 -26.61
N ALA A 518 5.36 -18.21 -26.41
CA ALA A 518 6.47 -17.63 -27.17
C ALA A 518 7.82 -17.67 -26.41
N ASN A 519 7.92 -18.46 -25.33
CA ASN A 519 9.04 -18.45 -24.38
C ASN A 519 9.24 -17.12 -23.63
N SER A 520 8.27 -16.20 -23.61
CA SER A 520 8.32 -15.03 -22.72
C SER A 520 7.89 -15.40 -21.30
N PHE A 521 8.52 -14.78 -20.29
CA PHE A 521 8.32 -15.07 -18.88
C PHE A 521 7.55 -13.93 -18.22
N TYR A 522 6.50 -14.25 -17.44
CA TYR A 522 5.79 -13.28 -16.63
C TYR A 522 5.78 -13.74 -15.18
N ASN A 523 6.07 -12.83 -14.26
CA ASN A 523 5.89 -13.05 -12.83
C ASN A 523 4.75 -12.18 -12.33
N THR A 524 3.92 -12.73 -11.46
CA THR A 524 2.97 -11.96 -10.68
C THR A 524 3.32 -12.05 -9.20
N TYR A 525 3.26 -10.92 -8.53
CA TYR A 525 3.55 -10.77 -7.11
C TYR A 525 2.31 -10.25 -6.41
N PHE A 526 1.98 -10.87 -5.28
CA PHE A 526 0.82 -10.51 -4.50
C PHE A 526 1.18 -10.18 -3.07
N TYR A 527 0.49 -9.19 -2.51
CA TYR A 527 0.73 -8.70 -1.16
C TYR A 527 -0.59 -8.45 -0.44
N ARG A 528 -0.67 -8.83 0.84
CA ARG A 528 -1.82 -8.57 1.73
C ARG A 528 -1.42 -7.64 2.87
N ILE A 529 -2.26 -6.66 3.19
CA ILE A 529 -2.00 -5.62 4.20
C ILE A 529 -3.26 -5.39 5.02
N LYS A 530 -3.15 -5.46 6.36
CA LYS A 530 -4.29 -5.28 7.29
C LYS A 530 -4.34 -3.92 8.00
N ASP A 531 -3.59 -2.96 7.49
CA ASP A 531 -3.52 -1.59 8.01
C ASP A 531 -3.84 -0.58 6.91
N ASN A 532 -4.47 0.54 7.29
CA ASN A 532 -4.56 1.70 6.41
C ASN A 532 -3.17 2.28 6.18
N PHE A 533 -2.86 2.61 4.92
CA PHE A 533 -1.57 3.19 4.53
C PHE A 533 -1.74 4.39 3.61
N LYS A 534 -0.67 5.17 3.43
CA LYS A 534 -0.65 6.39 2.61
C LYS A 534 0.29 6.27 1.44
N VAL A 535 1.42 5.58 1.60
CA VAL A 535 2.44 5.42 0.57
C VAL A 535 2.86 3.97 0.45
N ILE A 536 3.20 3.57 -0.78
CA ILE A 536 3.78 2.27 -1.08
C ILE A 536 5.23 2.50 -1.52
N GLU A 537 6.17 2.02 -0.71
CA GLU A 537 7.59 1.96 -1.04
C GLU A 537 7.85 0.69 -1.85
N ILE A 538 8.54 0.82 -2.98
CA ILE A 538 8.87 -0.28 -3.89
C ILE A 538 10.39 -0.29 -4.13
N LYS A 539 11.02 -1.42 -3.86
CA LYS A 539 12.44 -1.65 -4.11
C LYS A 539 12.67 -2.90 -4.96
N GLN A 540 13.39 -2.74 -6.07
CA GLN A 540 13.84 -3.86 -6.89
C GLN A 540 15.07 -4.54 -6.25
N LYS A 541 15.22 -5.86 -6.42
CA LYS A 541 16.31 -6.66 -5.81
C LYS A 541 17.71 -6.08 -6.00
N ASP A 542 18.02 -5.67 -7.23
CA ASP A 542 19.35 -5.16 -7.61
C ASP A 542 19.47 -3.63 -7.43
N ALA A 543 18.41 -2.98 -6.96
CA ALA A 543 18.40 -1.54 -6.75
C ALA A 543 18.99 -1.16 -5.38
N SER A 544 19.78 -0.09 -5.39
CA SER A 544 20.37 0.46 -4.16
C SER A 544 19.34 1.22 -3.32
N VAL A 545 18.26 1.70 -3.96
CA VAL A 545 17.28 2.62 -3.39
C VAL A 545 15.85 2.20 -3.76
N SER A 546 14.89 2.59 -2.91
CA SER A 546 13.45 2.41 -3.15
C SER A 546 12.87 3.63 -3.86
N ASN A 547 11.78 3.46 -4.60
CA ASN A 547 10.93 4.54 -5.12
C ASN A 547 9.52 4.40 -4.53
N TYR A 548 8.70 5.45 -4.59
CA TYR A 548 7.38 5.48 -3.96
C TYR A 548 6.26 5.65 -4.99
N ILE A 549 5.15 4.95 -4.77
CA ILE A 549 3.87 5.23 -5.41
C ILE A 549 2.83 5.60 -4.35
N ILE A 550 2.06 6.64 -4.60
CA ILE A 550 1.12 7.22 -3.61
C ILE A 550 -0.31 7.05 -4.14
N PRO A 551 -1.13 6.17 -3.52
CA PRO A 551 -2.53 6.06 -3.88
C PRO A 551 -3.33 7.30 -3.45
N ARG A 552 -4.24 7.73 -4.33
CA ARG A 552 -5.21 8.80 -4.09
C ARG A 552 -6.49 8.20 -3.53
N TRP A 553 -6.42 7.78 -2.28
CA TRP A 553 -7.57 7.20 -1.58
C TRP A 553 -8.81 8.07 -1.72
N GLN A 554 -9.95 7.45 -2.00
CA GLN A 554 -11.23 8.11 -1.92
C GLN A 554 -11.64 8.22 -0.44
N ASP A 555 -12.16 9.37 -0.05
CA ASP A 555 -12.68 9.57 1.31
C ASP A 555 -13.90 8.66 1.54
N GLU A 556 -14.07 8.20 2.78
CA GLU A 556 -15.24 7.43 3.20
C GLU A 556 -16.47 8.32 3.06
N LYS A 557 -17.40 7.95 2.16
CA LYS A 557 -18.71 8.61 2.10
C LYS A 557 -19.56 8.04 3.22
N GLY A 558 -19.65 8.75 4.34
CA GLY A 558 -20.54 8.38 5.43
C GLY A 558 -22.00 8.46 4.96
N ILE A 559 -22.65 7.31 4.77
CA ILE A 559 -24.09 7.18 4.57
C ILE A 559 -24.59 5.97 5.36
N ASP A 560 -25.70 6.13 6.08
CA ASP A 560 -26.33 5.12 6.95
C ASP A 560 -27.05 3.99 6.18
N SER A 561 -26.58 3.62 4.99
CA SER A 561 -27.27 2.61 4.18
C SER A 561 -26.97 1.19 4.67
N GLN A 562 -28.01 0.47 5.05
CA GLN A 562 -27.95 -0.94 5.44
C GLN A 562 -28.01 -1.82 4.19
N PHE A 563 -26.98 -2.65 4.02
CA PHE A 563 -26.96 -3.70 2.99
C PHE A 563 -27.47 -5.01 3.57
N THR A 564 -28.17 -5.78 2.73
CA THR A 564 -28.52 -7.18 3.01
C THR A 564 -28.08 -8.02 1.84
N PHE A 565 -27.13 -8.94 2.06
CA PHE A 565 -26.60 -9.85 1.03
C PHE A 565 -27.16 -11.25 1.22
N SER A 566 -27.56 -11.89 0.12
CA SER A 566 -27.88 -13.33 0.09
C SER A 566 -26.84 -14.10 -0.69
N ILE A 567 -26.23 -15.09 -0.05
CA ILE A 567 -25.18 -15.94 -0.60
C ILE A 567 -25.75 -17.34 -0.84
N ASP A 568 -25.94 -17.66 -2.11
CA ASP A 568 -26.35 -18.99 -2.55
C ASP A 568 -25.14 -19.74 -3.12
N PHE A 569 -24.45 -20.47 -2.23
CA PHE A 569 -23.32 -21.33 -2.58
C PHE A 569 -23.83 -22.63 -3.22
N GLY A 570 -23.91 -22.64 -4.55
CA GLY A 570 -24.43 -23.77 -5.32
C GLY A 570 -23.35 -24.74 -5.81
N THR A 571 -23.75 -25.98 -6.15
CA THR A 571 -22.83 -27.03 -6.64
C THR A 571 -22.09 -26.62 -7.91
N SER A 572 -22.82 -26.09 -8.89
CA SER A 572 -22.28 -25.72 -10.21
C SER A 572 -22.19 -24.22 -10.41
N ASN A 573 -23.12 -23.45 -9.83
CA ASN A 573 -23.15 -21.99 -9.91
C ASN A 573 -23.43 -21.39 -8.54
N THR A 574 -22.70 -20.34 -8.18
CA THR A 574 -22.89 -19.54 -6.97
C THR A 574 -23.50 -18.20 -7.34
N HIS A 575 -24.44 -17.71 -6.53
CA HIS A 575 -25.13 -16.46 -6.78
C HIS A 575 -25.13 -15.56 -5.55
N ILE A 576 -24.95 -14.26 -5.77
CA ILE A 576 -25.07 -13.24 -4.73
C ILE A 576 -26.05 -12.17 -5.20
N GLU A 577 -27.08 -11.97 -4.40
CA GLU A 577 -28.06 -10.89 -4.56
C GLU A 577 -27.92 -9.95 -3.35
N TYR A 578 -28.18 -8.66 -3.52
CA TYR A 578 -28.21 -7.70 -2.42
C TYR A 578 -29.38 -6.74 -2.54
N ALA A 579 -29.81 -6.22 -1.39
CA ALA A 579 -30.73 -5.10 -1.28
C ALA A 579 -30.12 -4.01 -0.38
N VAL A 580 -30.49 -2.76 -0.65
CA VAL A 580 -30.08 -1.59 0.14
C VAL A 580 -31.33 -1.00 0.78
N ASN A 581 -31.32 -0.81 2.11
CA ASN A 581 -32.41 -0.25 2.90
C ASN A 581 -33.78 -0.92 2.63
N GLY A 582 -33.79 -2.26 2.47
CA GLY A 582 -35.01 -3.03 2.19
C GLY A 582 -35.62 -2.81 0.80
N GLY A 583 -34.91 -2.13 -0.11
CA GLY A 583 -35.36 -1.86 -1.47
C GLY A 583 -35.34 -3.08 -2.40
N ASN A 584 -35.38 -2.81 -3.71
CA ASN A 584 -35.33 -3.85 -4.73
C ASN A 584 -34.00 -4.60 -4.71
N THR A 585 -34.08 -5.92 -4.85
CA THR A 585 -32.93 -6.82 -4.93
C THR A 585 -32.23 -6.69 -6.27
N LYS A 586 -30.90 -6.78 -6.26
CA LYS A 586 -30.05 -6.76 -7.46
C LYS A 586 -28.92 -7.77 -7.35
N PRO A 587 -28.47 -8.37 -8.47
CA PRO A 587 -27.29 -9.23 -8.45
C PRO A 587 -26.04 -8.41 -8.13
N LEU A 588 -25.10 -9.02 -7.39
CA LEU A 588 -23.80 -8.40 -7.12
C LEU A 588 -23.13 -8.03 -8.44
N SER A 589 -22.75 -6.76 -8.56
CA SER A 589 -22.23 -6.19 -9.79
C SER A 589 -21.26 -5.05 -9.50
N PHE A 590 -20.26 -4.96 -10.37
CA PHE A 590 -19.18 -3.98 -10.35
C PHE A 590 -19.05 -3.37 -11.74
N ALA A 591 -19.45 -2.11 -11.87
CA ALA A 591 -19.27 -1.37 -13.11
C ALA A 591 -17.82 -0.90 -13.25
N ILE A 592 -17.37 -0.68 -14.48
CA ILE A 592 -16.06 -0.06 -14.78
C ILE A 592 -15.96 1.27 -14.02
N GLY A 593 -14.82 1.50 -13.35
CA GLY A 593 -14.56 2.69 -12.52
C GLY A 593 -15.27 2.71 -11.16
N LYS A 594 -16.16 1.75 -10.87
CA LYS A 594 -16.82 1.57 -9.56
C LYS A 594 -16.67 0.15 -9.02
N ASN A 595 -15.62 -0.54 -9.45
CA ASN A 595 -15.30 -1.91 -9.05
C ASN A 595 -14.43 -1.98 -7.77
N GLY A 596 -13.98 -0.83 -7.27
CA GLY A 596 -13.06 -0.75 -6.14
C GLY A 596 -11.66 -1.26 -6.45
N ILE A 597 -11.27 -1.35 -7.73
CA ILE A 597 -9.92 -1.69 -8.16
C ILE A 597 -9.23 -0.39 -8.59
N ALA A 598 -8.10 -0.07 -7.96
CA ALA A 598 -7.17 0.94 -8.44
C ALA A 598 -6.08 0.28 -9.27
N GLN A 599 -5.75 0.86 -10.41
CA GLN A 599 -4.67 0.40 -11.27
C GLN A 599 -3.71 1.54 -11.59
N SER A 600 -2.40 1.25 -11.66
CA SER A 600 -1.38 2.27 -11.93
C SER A 600 -1.35 2.76 -13.38
N PHE A 601 -2.09 2.10 -14.27
CA PHE A 601 -2.13 2.28 -15.72
C PHE A 601 -3.58 2.48 -16.21
N ASP A 602 -3.75 2.98 -17.43
CA ASP A 602 -5.06 3.05 -18.09
C ASP A 602 -5.44 1.69 -18.69
N SER A 603 -6.74 1.35 -18.74
CA SER A 603 -7.20 0.00 -19.10
C SER A 603 -6.85 -0.44 -20.53
N ASP A 604 -6.50 0.48 -21.42
CA ASP A 604 -6.06 0.24 -22.79
C ASP A 604 -4.57 -0.10 -22.91
N VAL A 605 -3.79 0.04 -21.84
CA VAL A 605 -2.34 -0.22 -21.85
C VAL A 605 -2.02 -1.72 -21.97
N LEU A 606 -2.86 -2.60 -21.41
CA LEU A 606 -2.66 -4.04 -21.44
C LEU A 606 -3.57 -4.70 -22.49
N GLU A 607 -2.96 -5.43 -23.41
CA GLU A 607 -3.65 -6.25 -24.41
C GLU A 607 -3.27 -7.73 -24.26
N GLY A 608 -4.01 -8.63 -24.91
CA GLY A 608 -3.61 -10.04 -25.02
C GLY A 608 -3.51 -10.82 -23.71
N GLU A 609 -2.36 -11.47 -23.48
CA GLU A 609 -2.15 -12.41 -22.36
C GLU A 609 -2.00 -11.68 -21.01
N GLU A 610 -1.38 -10.51 -20.96
CA GLU A 610 -1.18 -9.73 -19.73
C GLU A 610 -2.51 -9.34 -19.07
N ARG A 611 -3.48 -8.91 -19.88
CA ARG A 611 -4.84 -8.62 -19.41
C ARG A 611 -5.52 -9.89 -18.87
N LEU A 612 -5.38 -11.00 -19.58
CA LEU A 612 -5.96 -12.28 -19.16
C LEU A 612 -5.39 -12.77 -17.82
N VAL A 613 -4.10 -12.53 -17.56
CA VAL A 613 -3.47 -12.87 -16.27
C VAL A 613 -4.15 -12.12 -15.12
N PHE A 614 -4.43 -10.82 -15.26
CA PHE A 614 -5.15 -10.06 -14.23
C PHE A 614 -6.59 -10.58 -14.03
N GLU A 615 -7.31 -10.88 -15.11
CA GLU A 615 -8.67 -11.40 -15.04
C GLU A 615 -8.73 -12.79 -14.37
N MET A 616 -7.68 -13.61 -14.52
CA MET A 616 -7.58 -14.93 -13.89
C MET A 616 -7.09 -14.90 -12.44
N GLU A 617 -6.03 -14.14 -12.16
CA GLU A 617 -5.33 -14.16 -10.86
C GLU A 617 -5.75 -13.06 -9.89
N PHE A 618 -6.73 -12.23 -10.26
CA PHE A 618 -7.24 -11.19 -9.38
C PHE A 618 -8.76 -11.07 -9.49
N LEU A 619 -9.25 -10.00 -10.12
CA LEU A 619 -10.66 -9.71 -10.35
C LEU A 619 -10.84 -9.10 -11.74
N PRO A 620 -11.93 -9.43 -12.46
CA PRO A 620 -12.30 -8.74 -13.68
C PRO A 620 -12.62 -7.26 -13.46
N ASP A 621 -12.40 -6.43 -14.48
CA ASP A 621 -12.67 -4.99 -14.44
C ASP A 621 -14.17 -4.67 -14.35
N GLU A 622 -15.03 -5.54 -14.88
CA GLU A 622 -16.48 -5.37 -14.89
C GLU A 622 -17.20 -6.69 -14.62
N ILE A 623 -18.17 -6.67 -13.71
CA ILE A 623 -19.07 -7.80 -13.41
C ILE A 623 -20.51 -7.28 -13.46
N GLY A 624 -21.35 -7.86 -14.31
CA GLY A 624 -22.71 -7.38 -14.59
C GLY A 624 -22.79 -6.53 -15.87
N GLY A 625 -23.95 -5.91 -16.12
CA GLY A 625 -24.15 -5.04 -17.30
C GLY A 625 -23.94 -5.79 -18.63
N ASP A 626 -23.12 -5.22 -19.51
CA ASP A 626 -22.75 -5.81 -20.79
C ASP A 626 -21.51 -6.74 -20.69
N SER A 627 -20.95 -6.96 -19.50
CA SER A 627 -19.80 -7.85 -19.30
C SER A 627 -20.14 -9.31 -19.58
N GLU A 628 -19.14 -10.12 -19.95
CA GLU A 628 -19.26 -11.59 -19.98
C GLU A 628 -19.14 -12.23 -18.58
N TYR A 629 -18.70 -11.44 -17.58
CA TYR A 629 -18.63 -11.83 -16.18
C TYR A 629 -19.89 -11.36 -15.46
N THR A 630 -20.72 -12.29 -14.98
CA THR A 630 -21.99 -12.00 -14.32
C THR A 630 -22.24 -13.01 -13.19
N PHE A 631 -23.09 -12.63 -12.24
CA PHE A 631 -23.71 -13.58 -11.32
C PHE A 631 -25.03 -14.08 -11.93
N PRO A 632 -25.39 -15.37 -11.79
CA PRO A 632 -24.62 -16.45 -11.13
C PRO A 632 -23.28 -16.77 -11.80
N VAL A 633 -22.23 -16.93 -10.99
CA VAL A 633 -20.88 -17.31 -11.45
C VAL A 633 -20.69 -18.82 -11.30
N ARG A 634 -19.85 -19.44 -12.13
CA ARG A 634 -19.46 -20.85 -11.94
C ARG A 634 -18.79 -21.05 -10.58
N THR A 635 -19.20 -22.11 -9.86
CA THR A 635 -18.60 -22.49 -8.57
C THR A 635 -17.28 -23.22 -8.82
N VAL A 636 -16.27 -22.45 -9.25
CA VAL A 636 -14.95 -22.96 -9.63
C VAL A 636 -13.88 -22.08 -9.00
N LEU A 637 -12.85 -22.72 -8.47
CA LEU A 637 -11.67 -22.04 -7.94
C LEU A 637 -10.46 -22.37 -8.80
N PHE A 638 -9.67 -21.35 -9.13
CA PHE A 638 -8.34 -21.54 -9.70
C PHE A 638 -7.35 -21.75 -8.56
N ASP A 639 -6.75 -22.93 -8.55
CA ASP A 639 -5.71 -23.36 -7.63
C ASP A 639 -4.36 -23.35 -8.36
N TYR A 640 -3.44 -22.49 -7.92
CA TYR A 640 -2.12 -22.35 -8.51
C TYR A 640 -1.06 -23.24 -7.83
N ARG A 641 -1.41 -23.94 -6.73
CA ARG A 641 -0.56 -24.86 -5.96
C ARG A 641 0.81 -24.28 -5.59
N ASN A 642 0.81 -23.03 -5.14
CA ASN A 642 1.99 -22.24 -4.77
C ASN A 642 2.01 -21.85 -3.28
N TYR A 643 1.24 -22.53 -2.42
CA TYR A 643 1.05 -22.21 -1.01
C TYR A 643 1.04 -23.47 -0.12
N GLU A 644 1.14 -23.29 1.19
CA GLU A 644 0.89 -24.36 2.16
C GLU A 644 -0.58 -24.37 2.60
N VAL A 645 -1.20 -25.55 2.60
CA VAL A 645 -2.63 -25.72 2.91
C VAL A 645 -3.06 -25.10 4.24
N THR A 646 -2.17 -25.03 5.23
CA THR A 646 -2.46 -24.47 6.55
C THR A 646 -2.31 -22.95 6.66
N SER A 647 -1.74 -22.28 5.65
CA SER A 647 -1.44 -20.83 5.67
C SER A 647 -1.93 -20.07 4.44
N TYR A 648 -2.81 -20.69 3.64
CA TYR A 648 -3.38 -20.13 2.43
C TYR A 648 -3.95 -18.72 2.59
N GLN A 649 -3.90 -17.92 1.53
CA GLN A 649 -4.50 -16.60 1.45
C GLN A 649 -5.44 -16.47 0.24
N PRO A 650 -6.73 -16.11 0.44
CA PRO A 650 -7.64 -15.84 -0.66
C PRO A 650 -7.18 -14.66 -1.53
N ILE A 651 -7.55 -14.67 -2.80
CA ILE A 651 -7.11 -13.76 -3.89
C ILE A 651 -5.63 -13.93 -4.27
N LEU A 652 -4.76 -14.23 -3.30
CA LEU A 652 -3.33 -14.41 -3.51
C LEU A 652 -3.02 -15.81 -4.05
N ASP A 653 -3.49 -16.83 -3.34
CA ASP A 653 -3.18 -18.23 -3.61
C ASP A 653 -4.31 -18.93 -4.36
N TYR A 654 -5.53 -18.41 -4.21
CA TYR A 654 -6.75 -18.93 -4.81
C TYR A 654 -7.64 -17.82 -5.33
N ASN A 655 -8.24 -18.05 -6.50
CA ASN A 655 -9.12 -17.08 -7.13
C ASN A 655 -10.41 -17.73 -7.63
N VAL A 656 -11.55 -17.07 -7.45
CA VAL A 656 -12.81 -17.43 -8.11
C VAL A 656 -12.57 -17.44 -9.62
N GLY A 657 -12.92 -18.54 -10.27
CA GLY A 657 -12.66 -18.77 -11.69
C GLY A 657 -13.62 -18.02 -12.62
N PHE A 658 -13.63 -16.69 -12.58
CA PHE A 658 -14.54 -15.84 -13.38
C PHE A 658 -14.45 -16.11 -14.88
N THR A 659 -13.26 -16.49 -15.36
CA THR A 659 -12.96 -16.78 -16.76
C THR A 659 -13.22 -18.24 -17.16
N TYR A 660 -13.58 -19.12 -16.22
CA TYR A 660 -13.90 -20.53 -16.51
C TYR A 660 -15.07 -20.61 -17.50
N GLU A 661 -15.01 -21.56 -18.45
CA GLU A 661 -15.92 -21.69 -19.61
C GLU A 661 -15.89 -20.55 -20.64
N LYS A 662 -15.18 -19.44 -20.39
CA LYS A 662 -15.15 -18.24 -21.26
C LYS A 662 -13.81 -17.98 -21.91
N LYS A 663 -12.71 -18.30 -21.21
CA LYS A 663 -11.34 -18.14 -21.71
C LYS A 663 -10.58 -19.44 -21.53
N LYS A 664 -9.63 -19.68 -22.43
CA LYS A 664 -8.73 -20.82 -22.32
C LYS A 664 -7.89 -20.65 -21.06
N LEU A 665 -7.87 -21.66 -20.18
CA LEU A 665 -6.98 -21.65 -19.03
C LEU A 665 -5.52 -21.56 -19.51
N LEU A 666 -4.79 -20.55 -19.04
CA LEU A 666 -3.39 -20.37 -19.40
C LEU A 666 -2.57 -21.53 -18.81
N PRO A 667 -1.76 -22.25 -19.62
CA PRO A 667 -0.92 -23.32 -19.11
C PRO A 667 0.12 -22.73 -18.16
N THR A 668 -0.01 -23.02 -16.87
CA THR A 668 1.08 -22.81 -15.90
C THR A 668 1.60 -24.17 -15.46
N ASN A 669 2.76 -24.21 -14.82
CA ASN A 669 3.34 -25.47 -14.36
C ASN A 669 2.44 -26.23 -13.35
N ARG A 670 1.41 -25.60 -12.75
CA ARG A 670 0.58 -26.22 -11.70
C ARG A 670 -0.88 -25.76 -11.58
N SER A 671 -1.38 -24.86 -12.42
CA SER A 671 -2.76 -24.33 -12.32
C SER A 671 -3.81 -25.39 -12.62
N ALA A 672 -4.77 -25.54 -11.73
CA ALA A 672 -5.93 -26.39 -11.90
C ALA A 672 -7.24 -25.62 -11.64
N ALA A 673 -8.28 -25.95 -12.40
CA ALA A 673 -9.64 -25.51 -12.09
C ALA A 673 -10.31 -26.56 -11.19
N VAL A 674 -10.63 -26.19 -9.96
CA VAL A 674 -11.29 -27.05 -8.98
C VAL A 674 -12.79 -26.81 -9.02
N THR A 675 -13.54 -27.80 -9.53
CA THR A 675 -15.02 -27.79 -9.59
C THR A 675 -15.63 -28.61 -8.45
N ASN A 676 -16.94 -28.49 -8.22
CA ASN A 676 -17.68 -29.17 -7.14
C ASN A 676 -17.22 -28.82 -5.71
N LEU A 677 -16.84 -27.56 -5.46
CA LEU A 677 -16.39 -27.08 -4.13
C LEU A 677 -17.42 -27.33 -3.01
N LYS A 678 -18.71 -27.44 -3.33
CA LYS A 678 -19.78 -27.68 -2.34
C LYS A 678 -19.69 -29.08 -1.68
N TRP A 679 -18.98 -30.03 -2.26
CA TRP A 679 -18.92 -31.41 -1.78
C TRP A 679 -17.48 -31.84 -1.55
N ILE A 680 -17.24 -32.54 -0.43
CA ILE A 680 -15.91 -33.10 -0.13
C ILE A 680 -15.56 -34.10 -1.23
N ASN A 681 -14.48 -33.83 -1.94
CA ASN A 681 -13.92 -34.75 -2.90
C ASN A 681 -13.01 -35.75 -2.16
N ASN A 682 -13.37 -37.05 -2.17
CA ASN A 682 -12.58 -38.10 -1.52
C ASN A 682 -11.13 -38.21 -2.04
N ALA A 683 -10.82 -37.63 -3.20
CA ALA A 683 -9.47 -37.57 -3.76
C ALA A 683 -8.59 -36.46 -3.16
N VAL A 684 -9.16 -35.54 -2.37
CA VAL A 684 -8.48 -34.39 -1.78
C VAL A 684 -8.49 -34.52 -0.27
N ASN A 685 -7.41 -34.12 0.40
CA ASN A 685 -7.40 -34.16 1.86
C ASN A 685 -8.38 -33.11 2.43
N LYS A 686 -8.93 -33.38 3.62
CA LYS A 686 -9.99 -32.52 4.21
C LYS A 686 -9.54 -31.06 4.43
N ALA A 687 -8.29 -30.85 4.84
CA ALA A 687 -7.77 -29.51 5.12
C ALA A 687 -7.62 -28.69 3.83
N GLU A 688 -7.19 -29.33 2.75
CA GLU A 688 -7.07 -28.71 1.42
C GLU A 688 -8.44 -28.36 0.85
N HIS A 689 -9.43 -29.25 0.98
CA HIS A 689 -10.80 -28.92 0.59
C HIS A 689 -11.39 -27.76 1.41
N GLU A 690 -11.11 -27.72 2.71
CA GLU A 690 -11.56 -26.62 3.59
C GLU A 690 -10.90 -25.29 3.19
N ALA A 691 -9.60 -25.27 2.91
CA ALA A 691 -8.91 -24.11 2.33
C ALA A 691 -9.52 -23.71 0.97
N GLN A 692 -9.87 -24.74 0.17
CA GLN A 692 -10.72 -24.74 -1.02
C GLN A 692 -11.90 -23.78 -0.91
N VAL A 693 -12.82 -24.20 -0.05
CA VAL A 693 -14.12 -23.59 0.19
C VAL A 693 -13.98 -22.23 0.86
N CYS A 694 -13.18 -22.13 1.92
CA CYS A 694 -13.03 -20.89 2.67
C CYS A 694 -12.42 -19.77 1.81
N SER A 695 -11.47 -20.08 0.91
CA SER A 695 -10.92 -19.09 -0.01
C SER A 695 -11.95 -18.60 -1.03
N PHE A 696 -12.74 -19.52 -1.59
CA PHE A 696 -13.82 -19.18 -2.52
C PHE A 696 -14.84 -18.24 -1.85
N LEU A 697 -15.30 -18.60 -0.65
CA LEU A 697 -16.26 -17.79 0.11
C LEU A 697 -15.66 -16.46 0.57
N GLU A 698 -14.41 -16.44 1.07
CA GLU A 698 -13.76 -15.21 1.53
C GLU A 698 -13.58 -14.19 0.39
N GLN A 699 -13.21 -14.62 -0.82
CA GLN A 699 -13.15 -13.70 -1.96
C GLN A 699 -14.52 -13.07 -2.27
N LEU A 700 -15.60 -13.85 -2.21
CA LEU A 700 -16.96 -13.34 -2.39
C LEU A 700 -17.36 -12.35 -1.28
N ILE A 701 -17.00 -12.62 -0.03
CA ILE A 701 -17.25 -11.70 1.10
C ILE A 701 -16.44 -10.41 0.94
N ILE A 702 -15.19 -10.48 0.49
CA ILE A 702 -14.39 -9.28 0.20
C ILE A 702 -15.06 -8.45 -0.91
N MET A 703 -15.60 -9.09 -1.94
CA MET A 703 -16.37 -8.39 -2.97
C MET A 703 -17.61 -7.70 -2.36
N CYS A 704 -18.37 -8.37 -1.49
CA CYS A 704 -19.47 -7.74 -0.76
C CYS A 704 -18.98 -6.53 0.06
N LYS A 705 -17.85 -6.65 0.77
CA LYS A 705 -17.25 -5.54 1.54
C LYS A 705 -16.91 -4.37 0.63
N THR A 706 -16.27 -4.63 -0.50
CA THR A 706 -15.96 -3.60 -1.50
C THR A 706 -17.22 -2.91 -2.01
N LYS A 707 -18.30 -3.67 -2.27
CA LYS A 707 -19.57 -3.12 -2.71
C LYS A 707 -20.16 -2.14 -1.70
N VAL A 708 -20.16 -2.52 -0.41
CA VAL A 708 -20.61 -1.64 0.68
C VAL A 708 -19.75 -0.39 0.76
N LEU A 709 -18.42 -0.54 0.75
CA LEU A 709 -17.46 0.55 0.85
C LEU A 709 -17.57 1.56 -0.32
N VAL A 710 -17.63 1.08 -1.57
CA VAL A 710 -17.71 1.93 -2.77
C VAL A 710 -19.06 2.66 -2.86
N GLU A 711 -20.14 2.06 -2.37
CA GLU A 711 -21.48 2.68 -2.35
C GLU A 711 -21.77 3.47 -1.07
N GLY A 712 -20.82 3.53 -0.12
CA GLY A 712 -20.92 4.30 1.11
C GLY A 712 -21.89 3.71 2.15
N GLY A 713 -22.04 2.39 2.22
CA GLY A 713 -22.88 1.73 3.22
C GLY A 713 -22.16 1.44 4.55
N ASP A 714 -22.94 1.09 5.58
CA ASP A 714 -22.43 0.73 6.90
C ASP A 714 -22.08 -0.77 6.99
N LEU A 715 -20.79 -1.07 7.12
CA LEU A 715 -20.29 -2.44 7.30
C LEU A 715 -20.87 -3.10 8.56
N SER A 716 -21.02 -2.37 9.66
CA SER A 716 -21.48 -2.92 10.93
C SER A 716 -22.98 -3.22 10.96
N ALA A 717 -23.78 -2.47 10.18
CA ALA A 717 -25.22 -2.70 10.03
C ALA A 717 -25.57 -3.70 8.92
N THR A 718 -24.57 -4.19 8.17
CA THR A 718 -24.78 -5.11 7.05
C THR A 718 -25.26 -6.48 7.54
N LYS A 719 -26.29 -7.02 6.88
CA LYS A 719 -26.85 -8.35 7.15
C LYS A 719 -26.48 -9.33 6.04
N PHE A 720 -26.25 -10.58 6.41
CA PHE A 720 -26.01 -11.68 5.50
C PHE A 720 -27.05 -12.78 5.69
N VAL A 721 -27.42 -13.41 4.58
CA VAL A 721 -28.15 -14.66 4.60
C VAL A 721 -27.44 -15.68 3.73
N TRP A 722 -27.28 -16.87 4.26
CA TRP A 722 -26.74 -18.00 3.54
C TRP A 722 -27.84 -19.02 3.29
N THR A 723 -27.96 -19.46 2.04
CA THR A 723 -28.91 -20.51 1.69
C THR A 723 -28.25 -21.89 1.68
N TYR A 724 -28.75 -22.80 2.50
CA TYR A 724 -28.22 -24.16 2.62
C TYR A 724 -29.09 -25.20 1.88
N PRO A 725 -28.49 -26.26 1.30
CA PRO A 725 -29.24 -27.32 0.65
C PRO A 725 -29.86 -28.27 1.68
N LEU A 726 -31.02 -28.85 1.37
CA LEU A 726 -31.71 -29.81 2.26
C LEU A 726 -30.94 -31.13 2.44
N THR A 727 -30.07 -31.47 1.49
CA THR A 727 -29.26 -32.69 1.54
C THR A 727 -28.09 -32.63 2.51
N TYR A 728 -27.75 -31.45 3.05
CA TYR A 728 -26.72 -31.35 4.08
C TYR A 728 -27.25 -31.83 5.43
N GLY A 729 -26.46 -32.65 6.13
CA GLY A 729 -26.70 -32.94 7.54
C GLY A 729 -26.45 -31.71 8.42
N THR A 730 -27.05 -31.68 9.63
CA THR A 730 -26.95 -30.55 10.59
C THR A 730 -25.51 -30.09 10.82
N ARG A 731 -24.59 -31.06 10.94
CA ARG A 731 -23.18 -30.79 11.21
C ARG A 731 -22.52 -30.08 10.04
N GLN A 732 -22.83 -30.48 8.80
CA GLN A 732 -22.29 -29.82 7.61
C GLN A 732 -22.86 -28.41 7.47
N ILE A 733 -24.16 -28.23 7.76
CA ILE A 733 -24.78 -26.90 7.77
C ILE A 733 -24.07 -25.99 8.77
N SER A 734 -23.91 -26.47 10.01
CA SER A 734 -23.25 -25.72 11.09
C SER A 734 -21.81 -25.36 10.72
N ASN A 735 -21.03 -26.32 10.19
CA ASN A 735 -19.64 -26.06 9.81
C ASN A 735 -19.50 -24.95 8.75
N VAL A 736 -20.35 -24.95 7.71
CA VAL A 736 -20.30 -23.90 6.67
C VAL A 736 -20.80 -22.56 7.21
N SER A 737 -21.86 -22.56 8.03
CA SER A 737 -22.36 -21.35 8.71
C SER A 737 -21.28 -20.74 9.61
N ASP A 738 -20.60 -21.55 10.42
CA ASP A 738 -19.54 -21.11 11.33
C ASP A 738 -18.34 -20.52 10.55
N ASN A 739 -17.95 -21.16 9.44
CA ASN A 739 -16.90 -20.65 8.55
C ASN A 739 -17.31 -19.30 7.93
N LEU A 740 -18.54 -19.17 7.44
CA LEU A 740 -19.06 -17.92 6.90
C LEU A 740 -19.12 -16.82 7.97
N LYS A 741 -19.63 -17.11 9.17
CA LYS A 741 -19.66 -16.19 10.30
C LYS A 741 -18.26 -15.70 10.68
N LYS A 742 -17.28 -16.62 10.71
CA LYS A 742 -15.87 -16.26 10.96
C LYS A 742 -15.32 -15.34 9.87
N ILE A 743 -15.50 -15.69 8.60
CA ILE A 743 -15.06 -14.88 7.46
C ILE A 743 -15.73 -13.49 7.50
N ILE A 744 -17.04 -13.44 7.68
CA ILE A 744 -17.79 -12.17 7.75
C ILE A 744 -17.29 -11.33 8.91
N LYS A 745 -17.09 -11.90 10.10
CA LYS A 745 -16.48 -11.22 11.25
C LYS A 745 -15.09 -10.65 10.96
N ASP A 746 -14.24 -11.42 10.27
CA ASP A 746 -12.87 -11.00 9.91
C ASP A 746 -12.85 -9.81 8.94
N HIS A 747 -13.95 -9.53 8.23
CA HIS A 747 -14.04 -8.45 7.24
C HIS A 747 -15.03 -7.32 7.60
N PHE A 748 -16.15 -7.61 8.26
CA PHE A 748 -17.23 -6.68 8.60
C PHE A 748 -17.31 -6.36 10.11
N GLY A 749 -16.55 -7.07 10.97
CA GLY A 749 -16.59 -6.90 12.42
C GLY A 749 -17.69 -7.74 13.09
N GLU A 750 -17.81 -7.59 14.42
CA GLU A 750 -18.65 -8.46 15.27
C GLU A 750 -20.17 -8.24 15.09
N ASN A 751 -20.58 -7.08 14.57
CA ASN A 751 -21.99 -6.67 14.57
C ASN A 751 -22.77 -7.15 13.33
N ALA A 752 -22.09 -7.60 12.28
CA ALA A 752 -22.74 -8.09 11.07
C ALA A 752 -23.46 -9.42 11.35
N SER A 753 -24.77 -9.50 11.05
CA SER A 753 -25.56 -10.71 11.30
C SER A 753 -25.49 -11.70 10.14
N VAL A 754 -25.60 -12.99 10.45
CA VAL A 754 -25.64 -14.07 9.45
C VAL A 754 -26.79 -15.02 9.80
N ASP A 755 -27.79 -15.06 8.94
CA ASP A 755 -28.96 -15.95 9.05
C ASP A 755 -28.85 -17.12 8.07
N ASP A 756 -29.37 -18.29 8.46
CA ASP A 756 -29.33 -19.51 7.67
C ASP A 756 -30.75 -19.85 7.18
N ILE A 757 -30.95 -19.96 5.85
CA ILE A 757 -32.27 -20.28 5.24
C ILE A 757 -32.14 -21.49 4.32
N CYS A 758 -33.16 -22.34 4.27
CA CYS A 758 -33.17 -23.44 3.31
C CYS A 758 -33.31 -22.92 1.86
N GLU A 759 -32.42 -23.38 0.97
CA GLU A 759 -32.38 -23.05 -0.46
C GLU A 759 -33.74 -23.29 -1.15
N SER A 760 -34.37 -24.43 -0.87
CA SER A 760 -35.55 -24.93 -1.60
C SER A 760 -36.87 -24.24 -1.21
N ILE A 761 -36.91 -23.57 -0.05
CA ILE A 761 -38.11 -22.81 0.37
C ILE A 761 -38.10 -21.37 -0.13
N ALA A 762 -36.92 -20.78 -0.31
CA ALA A 762 -36.78 -19.37 -0.61
C ALA A 762 -37.51 -18.91 -1.90
N PRO A 763 -37.48 -19.67 -3.02
CA PRO A 763 -38.14 -19.28 -4.27
C PRO A 763 -39.62 -18.92 -4.13
N PHE A 764 -40.36 -19.61 -3.25
CA PHE A 764 -41.77 -19.32 -3.00
C PHE A 764 -41.98 -17.86 -2.52
N TYR A 765 -41.14 -17.40 -1.59
CA TYR A 765 -41.25 -16.06 -0.99
C TYR A 765 -40.90 -14.95 -1.98
N ALA A 766 -39.94 -15.19 -2.88
CA ALA A 766 -39.65 -14.25 -3.98
C ALA A 766 -40.87 -14.05 -4.89
N ILE A 767 -41.49 -15.15 -5.33
CA ILE A 767 -42.66 -15.13 -6.23
C ILE A 767 -43.89 -14.55 -5.52
N SER A 768 -44.05 -14.84 -4.22
CA SER A 768 -45.10 -14.28 -3.37
C SER A 768 -45.00 -12.75 -3.31
N LYS A 769 -43.79 -12.21 -3.07
CA LYS A 769 -43.51 -10.77 -3.00
C LYS A 769 -43.77 -10.04 -4.33
N GLU A 770 -43.56 -10.71 -5.46
CA GLU A 770 -43.89 -10.19 -6.79
C GLU A 770 -45.41 -10.16 -7.09
N GLY A 771 -46.26 -10.67 -6.18
CA GLY A 771 -47.71 -10.67 -6.37
C GLY A 771 -48.21 -11.71 -7.37
N LYS A 772 -47.40 -12.68 -7.78
CA LYS A 772 -47.82 -13.77 -8.71
C LYS A 772 -48.61 -14.89 -8.01
N LEU A 773 -48.67 -14.86 -6.67
CA LEU A 773 -49.40 -15.82 -5.83
C LEU A 773 -50.66 -15.19 -5.18
N LEU A 774 -51.47 -14.44 -5.97
CA LEU A 774 -52.76 -13.88 -5.51
C LEU A 774 -53.86 -14.96 -5.41
N GLY A 775 -54.72 -14.83 -4.38
CA GLY A 775 -56.08 -15.38 -4.23
C GLY A 775 -56.34 -16.87 -4.55
N THR A 776 -56.85 -17.63 -3.56
CA THR A 776 -57.36 -19.04 -3.65
C THR A 776 -56.35 -20.18 -3.91
N SER A 777 -55.07 -19.92 -4.17
CA SER A 777 -54.05 -20.98 -4.32
C SER A 777 -53.69 -21.61 -2.96
N ASN A 778 -54.45 -22.63 -2.56
CA ASN A 778 -54.27 -23.32 -1.27
C ASN A 778 -53.25 -24.47 -1.32
N HIS A 779 -52.94 -25.03 -2.49
CA HIS A 779 -52.03 -26.18 -2.65
C HIS A 779 -51.03 -25.90 -3.77
N ILE A 780 -49.76 -25.75 -3.44
CA ILE A 780 -48.67 -25.42 -4.38
C ILE A 780 -47.56 -26.46 -4.22
N LEU A 781 -47.04 -26.94 -5.34
CA LEU A 781 -45.85 -27.79 -5.39
C LEU A 781 -44.68 -26.96 -5.92
N SER A 782 -43.65 -26.74 -5.11
CA SER A 782 -42.41 -26.09 -5.53
C SER A 782 -41.33 -27.14 -5.74
N LEU A 783 -40.73 -27.17 -6.92
CA LEU A 783 -39.67 -28.09 -7.32
C LEU A 783 -38.41 -27.30 -7.63
N ASP A 784 -37.42 -27.40 -6.76
CA ASP A 784 -36.10 -26.82 -6.99
C ASP A 784 -35.19 -27.86 -7.63
N ILE A 785 -34.91 -27.70 -8.94
CA ILE A 785 -34.11 -28.64 -9.71
C ILE A 785 -32.66 -28.14 -9.76
N GLY A 786 -31.84 -28.68 -8.87
CA GLY A 786 -30.39 -28.48 -8.86
C GLY A 786 -29.65 -29.38 -9.86
N GLY A 787 -28.32 -29.31 -9.82
CA GLY A 787 -27.47 -30.24 -10.58
C GLY A 787 -27.51 -31.66 -10.01
N GLY A 788 -27.38 -31.79 -8.69
CA GLY A 788 -27.36 -33.10 -8.02
C GLY A 788 -28.71 -33.54 -7.45
N THR A 789 -29.55 -32.62 -7.02
CA THR A 789 -30.79 -32.92 -6.28
C THR A 789 -32.00 -32.26 -6.91
N ILE A 790 -33.18 -32.82 -6.62
CA ILE A 790 -34.47 -32.16 -6.79
C ILE A 790 -35.09 -32.07 -5.41
N ASP A 791 -35.31 -30.84 -4.95
CA ASP A 791 -35.99 -30.58 -3.70
C ASP A 791 -37.45 -30.22 -3.98
N SER A 792 -38.35 -30.83 -3.23
CA SER A 792 -39.79 -30.68 -3.37
C SER A 792 -40.38 -30.12 -2.10
N VAL A 793 -41.14 -29.03 -2.23
CA VAL A 793 -41.81 -28.37 -1.12
C VAL A 793 -43.28 -28.22 -1.46
N VAL A 794 -44.13 -28.83 -0.64
CA VAL A 794 -45.58 -28.68 -0.74
C VAL A 794 -46.01 -27.57 0.21
N TYR A 795 -46.62 -26.52 -0.33
CA TYR A 795 -47.21 -25.45 0.46
C TYR A 795 -48.73 -25.64 0.57
N GLN A 796 -49.24 -25.53 1.79
CA GLN A 796 -50.67 -25.47 2.07
C GLN A 796 -50.97 -24.18 2.85
N ASN A 797 -51.91 -23.36 2.35
CA ASN A 797 -52.26 -22.07 2.96
C ASN A 797 -51.04 -21.15 3.22
N LYS A 798 -50.12 -21.08 2.25
CA LYS A 798 -48.84 -20.34 2.33
C LYS A 798 -47.85 -20.82 3.39
N ARG A 799 -48.08 -21.97 4.03
CA ARG A 799 -47.13 -22.60 4.95
C ARG A 799 -46.56 -23.88 4.37
N VAL A 800 -45.35 -24.23 4.76
CA VAL A 800 -44.71 -25.49 4.39
C VAL A 800 -45.49 -26.65 5.03
N LYS A 801 -46.03 -27.54 4.20
CA LYS A 801 -46.70 -28.77 4.66
C LYS A 801 -45.74 -29.94 4.73
N SER A 802 -44.97 -30.15 3.66
CA SER A 802 -43.99 -31.24 3.58
C SER A 802 -42.85 -30.88 2.65
N ILE A 803 -41.67 -31.39 3.00
CA ILE A 803 -40.43 -31.22 2.24
C ILE A 803 -39.86 -32.61 1.93
N SER A 804 -39.34 -32.80 0.73
CA SER A 804 -38.58 -33.98 0.33
C SER A 804 -37.40 -33.56 -0.53
N SER A 805 -36.33 -34.35 -0.52
CA SER A 805 -35.18 -34.18 -1.40
C SER A 805 -34.91 -35.49 -2.15
N MET A 806 -34.43 -35.39 -3.38
CA MET A 806 -34.26 -36.54 -4.29
C MET A 806 -32.90 -36.43 -4.97
N LEU A 807 -32.08 -37.47 -4.95
CA LEU A 807 -30.79 -37.54 -5.67
C LEU A 807 -31.00 -37.83 -7.15
N PHE A 808 -31.71 -36.93 -7.82
CA PHE A 808 -32.11 -37.06 -9.22
C PHE A 808 -32.10 -35.72 -9.97
N GLY A 809 -31.21 -34.80 -9.60
CA GLY A 809 -31.03 -33.50 -10.29
C GLY A 809 -30.60 -33.62 -11.76
N ALA A 810 -30.42 -32.47 -12.41
CA ALA A 810 -30.19 -32.39 -13.86
C ALA A 810 -28.91 -33.08 -14.35
N ASN A 811 -27.90 -33.30 -13.50
CA ASN A 811 -26.71 -34.06 -13.88
C ASN A 811 -27.06 -35.50 -14.26
N PHE A 812 -28.10 -36.09 -13.65
CA PHE A 812 -28.56 -37.44 -13.97
C PHE A 812 -29.32 -37.50 -15.30
N LEU A 813 -29.95 -36.39 -15.72
CA LEU A 813 -30.56 -36.29 -17.05
C LEU A 813 -29.51 -36.41 -18.16
N TYR A 814 -28.37 -35.75 -17.99
CA TYR A 814 -27.29 -35.75 -18.99
C TYR A 814 -26.28 -36.89 -18.79
N ALA A 815 -26.49 -37.77 -17.81
CA ALA A 815 -25.67 -38.94 -17.57
C ALA A 815 -26.11 -40.14 -18.42
N ASN A 816 -25.23 -41.14 -18.59
CA ASN A 816 -25.58 -42.41 -19.24
C ASN A 816 -26.06 -43.46 -18.21
N GLY A 817 -27.01 -43.07 -17.36
CA GLY A 817 -27.49 -43.87 -16.24
C GLY A 817 -26.42 -44.11 -15.15
N TYR A 818 -25.98 -45.36 -15.00
CA TYR A 818 -24.92 -45.75 -14.06
C TYR A 818 -23.54 -45.93 -14.72
N GLU A 819 -23.44 -45.76 -16.05
CA GLU A 819 -22.15 -45.78 -16.75
C GLU A 819 -21.38 -44.48 -16.57
N THR A 820 -20.05 -44.61 -16.51
CA THR A 820 -19.13 -43.48 -16.27
C THR A 820 -18.34 -43.07 -17.52
N SER A 821 -18.55 -43.73 -18.67
CA SER A 821 -17.86 -43.36 -19.92
C SER A 821 -18.40 -42.04 -20.47
N ILE A 822 -17.53 -41.05 -20.64
CA ILE A 822 -17.89 -39.74 -21.23
C ILE A 822 -18.07 -39.86 -22.73
N GLU A 823 -17.15 -40.54 -23.42
CA GLU A 823 -17.15 -40.62 -24.89
C GLU A 823 -18.31 -41.48 -25.42
N GLY A 824 -18.79 -42.43 -24.60
CA GLY A 824 -19.98 -43.22 -24.87
C GLY A 824 -21.31 -42.55 -24.50
N ASN A 825 -21.29 -41.30 -24.01
CA ASN A 825 -22.50 -40.56 -23.62
C ASN A 825 -23.12 -39.84 -24.84
N GLY A 826 -24.41 -40.04 -25.10
CA GLY A 826 -25.10 -39.42 -26.25
C GLY A 826 -25.09 -37.89 -26.22
N PHE A 827 -25.18 -37.26 -25.05
CA PHE A 827 -25.12 -35.79 -24.94
C PHE A 827 -23.70 -35.25 -25.20
N TYR A 828 -22.65 -36.03 -24.92
CA TYR A 828 -21.29 -35.67 -25.32
C TYR A 828 -21.18 -35.60 -26.85
N GLN A 829 -21.68 -36.61 -27.56
CA GLN A 829 -21.67 -36.68 -29.03
C GLN A 829 -22.48 -35.55 -29.67
N ILE A 830 -23.65 -35.21 -29.12
CA ILE A 830 -24.43 -34.04 -29.58
C ILE A 830 -23.65 -32.75 -29.38
N GLY A 831 -22.97 -32.61 -28.24
CA GLY A 831 -22.07 -31.49 -27.99
C GLY A 831 -20.95 -31.39 -29.02
N GLU A 832 -20.30 -32.50 -29.37
CA GLU A 832 -19.27 -32.53 -30.41
C GLU A 832 -19.82 -32.08 -31.77
N ASN A 833 -20.99 -32.59 -32.16
CA ASN A 833 -21.64 -32.21 -33.40
C ASN A 833 -22.01 -30.72 -33.41
N PHE A 834 -22.56 -30.22 -32.32
CA PHE A 834 -22.86 -28.80 -32.14
C PHE A 834 -21.60 -27.93 -32.28
N LEU A 835 -20.46 -28.36 -31.72
CA LEU A 835 -19.20 -27.65 -31.86
C LEU A 835 -18.64 -27.69 -33.28
N ASN A 836 -18.83 -28.81 -34.00
CA ASN A 836 -18.38 -28.95 -35.39
C ASN A 836 -19.18 -28.07 -36.37
N GLU A 837 -20.42 -27.69 -36.00
CA GLU A 837 -21.25 -26.76 -36.76
C GLU A 837 -20.91 -25.27 -36.50
N LEU A 838 -20.01 -24.97 -35.55
CA LEU A 838 -19.58 -23.60 -35.28
C LEU A 838 -18.70 -23.05 -36.41
N PRO A 839 -18.71 -21.72 -36.63
CA PRO A 839 -17.81 -21.06 -37.59
C PRO A 839 -16.32 -21.40 -37.37
N GLU A 840 -15.57 -21.65 -38.47
CA GLU A 840 -14.15 -22.07 -38.43
C GLU A 840 -13.25 -21.10 -37.66
N ASP A 841 -13.51 -19.80 -37.75
CA ASP A 841 -12.75 -18.73 -37.08
C ASP A 841 -12.84 -18.77 -35.55
N LEU A 842 -13.88 -19.40 -35.00
CA LEU A 842 -14.14 -19.50 -33.57
C LEU A 842 -13.87 -20.91 -33.01
N SER A 843 -13.87 -21.92 -33.89
CA SER A 843 -13.64 -23.32 -33.51
C SER A 843 -12.33 -23.52 -32.74
N GLY A 844 -11.23 -22.89 -33.18
CA GLY A 844 -9.92 -23.01 -32.51
C GLY A 844 -9.90 -22.54 -31.05
N THR A 845 -10.52 -21.38 -30.76
CA THR A 845 -10.60 -20.81 -29.40
C THR A 845 -11.46 -21.68 -28.50
N ILE A 846 -12.66 -22.06 -28.98
CA ILE A 846 -13.62 -22.87 -28.23
C ILE A 846 -13.08 -24.28 -27.93
N GLN A 847 -12.39 -24.92 -28.89
CA GLN A 847 -11.73 -26.20 -28.67
C GLN A 847 -10.62 -26.09 -27.61
N GLY A 848 -9.91 -24.96 -27.56
CA GLY A 848 -8.93 -24.66 -26.52
C GLY A 848 -9.53 -24.60 -25.12
N ILE A 849 -10.71 -24.00 -24.97
CA ILE A 849 -11.46 -23.95 -23.71
C ILE A 849 -11.97 -25.34 -23.34
N LYS A 850 -12.64 -26.04 -24.27
CA LYS A 850 -13.15 -27.39 -24.06
C LYS A 850 -12.08 -28.36 -23.60
N LYS A 851 -10.87 -28.32 -24.20
CA LYS A 851 -9.76 -29.19 -23.81
C LYS A 851 -9.44 -29.05 -22.32
N SER A 852 -9.38 -27.81 -21.80
CA SER A 852 -9.13 -27.56 -20.37
C SER A 852 -10.26 -28.06 -19.46
N ILE A 853 -11.49 -28.14 -19.97
CA ILE A 853 -12.64 -28.67 -19.23
C ILE A 853 -12.67 -30.20 -19.29
N LYS A 854 -12.37 -30.81 -20.44
CA LYS A 854 -12.34 -32.28 -20.60
C LYS A 854 -11.33 -32.93 -19.65
N GLU A 855 -10.24 -32.24 -19.34
CA GLU A 855 -9.25 -32.68 -18.34
C GLU A 855 -9.85 -32.90 -16.93
N THR A 856 -11.01 -32.32 -16.61
CA THR A 856 -11.74 -32.59 -15.36
C THR A 856 -12.45 -33.95 -15.33
N ASN A 857 -12.62 -34.59 -16.50
CA ASN A 857 -13.30 -35.87 -16.69
C ASN A 857 -14.71 -35.93 -16.05
N LYS A 858 -15.50 -34.86 -16.20
CA LYS A 858 -16.90 -34.76 -15.76
C LYS A 858 -17.81 -34.32 -16.89
N ILE A 859 -18.88 -35.08 -17.17
CA ILE A 859 -19.82 -34.75 -18.25
C ILE A 859 -20.63 -33.49 -17.93
N GLU A 860 -20.99 -33.27 -16.67
CA GLU A 860 -21.76 -32.12 -16.22
C GLU A 860 -21.05 -30.77 -16.45
N ASP A 861 -19.71 -30.76 -16.39
CA ASP A 861 -18.91 -29.56 -16.68
C ASP A 861 -18.87 -29.28 -18.20
N LEU A 862 -18.82 -30.33 -19.04
CA LEU A 862 -18.93 -30.19 -20.50
C LEU A 862 -20.32 -29.72 -20.94
N ILE A 863 -21.39 -30.25 -20.34
CA ILE A 863 -22.76 -29.82 -20.63
C ILE A 863 -22.97 -28.37 -20.21
N SER A 864 -22.47 -27.98 -19.02
CA SER A 864 -22.49 -26.58 -18.57
C SER A 864 -21.79 -25.67 -19.57
N PHE A 865 -20.61 -26.08 -20.06
CA PHE A 865 -19.87 -25.37 -21.10
C PHE A 865 -20.68 -25.22 -22.40
N TYR A 866 -21.28 -26.29 -22.94
CA TYR A 866 -22.09 -26.16 -24.16
C TYR A 866 -23.25 -25.17 -24.00
N PHE A 867 -23.91 -25.18 -22.84
CA PHE A 867 -24.95 -24.22 -22.51
C PHE A 867 -24.46 -22.79 -22.28
N SER A 868 -23.19 -22.59 -21.92
CA SER A 868 -22.61 -21.26 -21.70
C SER A 868 -22.22 -20.58 -23.02
N LEU A 869 -21.98 -21.35 -24.09
CA LEU A 869 -21.67 -20.83 -25.42
C LEU A 869 -22.77 -19.90 -25.98
N GLU A 870 -24.05 -20.13 -25.65
CA GLU A 870 -25.16 -19.26 -26.09
C GLU A 870 -25.04 -17.82 -25.59
N LYS A 871 -24.34 -17.62 -24.46
CA LYS A 871 -24.12 -16.32 -23.82
C LYS A 871 -22.71 -15.79 -24.02
N HIS A 872 -21.86 -16.53 -24.75
CA HIS A 872 -20.47 -16.17 -24.95
C HIS A 872 -20.34 -14.91 -25.80
N ARG A 873 -19.37 -14.05 -25.48
CA ARG A 873 -19.21 -12.73 -26.08
C ARG A 873 -19.06 -12.79 -27.61
N GLU A 874 -18.28 -13.74 -28.11
CA GLU A 874 -17.99 -13.95 -29.54
C GLU A 874 -19.22 -14.36 -30.38
N PHE A 875 -20.29 -14.82 -29.72
CA PHE A 875 -21.52 -15.25 -30.37
C PHE A 875 -22.70 -14.27 -30.18
N ARG A 876 -22.49 -13.14 -29.49
CA ARG A 876 -23.54 -12.11 -29.34
C ARG A 876 -24.02 -11.62 -30.70
N GLY A 877 -25.33 -11.64 -30.92
CA GLY A 877 -25.96 -11.24 -32.18
C GLY A 877 -25.96 -12.30 -33.28
N LYS A 878 -25.38 -13.49 -33.06
CA LYS A 878 -25.44 -14.61 -34.01
C LYS A 878 -26.65 -15.51 -33.69
N THR A 879 -27.48 -15.80 -34.69
CA THR A 879 -28.78 -16.48 -34.50
C THR A 879 -28.72 -18.02 -34.46
N ASN A 880 -27.55 -18.61 -34.72
CA ASN A 880 -27.38 -20.06 -34.90
C ASN A 880 -26.51 -20.74 -33.83
N VAL A 881 -26.14 -20.05 -32.75
CA VAL A 881 -25.29 -20.62 -31.68
C VAL A 881 -26.11 -20.84 -30.43
N SER A 882 -26.93 -21.89 -30.44
CA SER A 882 -27.77 -22.27 -29.31
C SER A 882 -27.78 -23.79 -29.12
N PHE A 883 -27.09 -24.26 -28.09
CA PHE A 883 -27.13 -25.65 -27.68
C PHE A 883 -28.55 -26.07 -27.24
N SER A 884 -29.30 -25.18 -26.58
CA SER A 884 -30.70 -25.38 -26.22
C SER A 884 -31.57 -25.62 -27.47
N LYS A 885 -31.31 -24.89 -28.56
CA LYS A 885 -31.99 -25.09 -29.85
C LYS A 885 -31.57 -26.42 -30.49
N ALA A 886 -30.28 -26.75 -30.50
CA ALA A 886 -29.79 -28.04 -31.01
C ALA A 886 -30.45 -29.24 -30.30
N LEU A 887 -30.64 -29.14 -28.98
CA LEU A 887 -31.38 -30.14 -28.20
C LEU A 887 -32.89 -30.12 -28.51
N ALA A 888 -33.48 -28.93 -28.68
CA ALA A 888 -34.91 -28.78 -28.97
C ALA A 888 -35.29 -29.31 -30.36
N ASP A 889 -34.40 -29.20 -31.34
CA ASP A 889 -34.66 -29.61 -32.73
C ASP A 889 -34.51 -31.15 -32.90
N ASN A 890 -33.88 -31.85 -31.94
CA ASN A 890 -33.71 -33.30 -31.96
C ASN A 890 -34.87 -34.05 -31.25
N GLU A 891 -35.68 -34.79 -32.01
CA GLU A 891 -36.83 -35.56 -31.53
C GLU A 891 -36.47 -36.59 -30.44
N ASN A 892 -35.36 -37.30 -30.62
CA ASN A 892 -34.90 -38.32 -29.67
C ASN A 892 -34.59 -37.67 -28.31
N ILE A 893 -33.97 -36.50 -28.33
CA ILE A 893 -33.69 -35.73 -27.11
C ILE A 893 -34.98 -35.20 -26.48
N ARG A 894 -35.92 -34.64 -27.25
CA ARG A 894 -37.23 -34.25 -26.72
C ARG A 894 -37.92 -35.40 -26.00
N THR A 895 -37.82 -36.62 -26.55
CA THR A 895 -38.40 -37.83 -25.94
C THR A 895 -37.75 -38.17 -24.59
N VAL A 896 -36.41 -38.12 -24.50
CA VAL A 896 -35.66 -38.35 -23.24
C VAL A 896 -35.99 -37.28 -22.19
N LEU A 897 -36.02 -36.01 -22.59
CA LEU A 897 -36.37 -34.89 -21.69
C LEU A 897 -37.79 -35.01 -21.17
N LEU A 898 -38.74 -35.44 -22.01
CA LEU A 898 -40.13 -35.65 -21.61
C LEU A 898 -40.25 -36.82 -20.61
N PHE A 899 -39.52 -37.92 -20.81
CA PHE A 899 -39.49 -39.04 -19.85
C PHE A 899 -38.97 -38.58 -18.49
N TYR A 900 -37.86 -37.83 -18.47
CA TYR A 900 -37.30 -37.25 -17.25
C TYR A 900 -38.32 -36.32 -16.56
N TYR A 901 -38.92 -35.39 -17.29
CA TYR A 901 -39.99 -34.51 -16.78
C TYR A 901 -41.16 -35.30 -16.17
N ALA A 902 -41.70 -36.25 -16.93
CA ALA A 902 -42.85 -37.05 -16.53
C ALA A 902 -42.57 -37.85 -15.26
N SER A 903 -41.36 -38.40 -15.11
CA SER A 903 -40.96 -39.14 -13.91
C SER A 903 -40.95 -38.26 -12.65
N ILE A 904 -40.44 -37.04 -12.75
CA ILE A 904 -40.38 -36.08 -11.63
C ILE A 904 -41.79 -35.69 -11.21
N ILE A 905 -42.64 -35.32 -12.17
CA ILE A 905 -44.01 -34.92 -11.89
C ILE A 905 -44.80 -36.10 -11.34
N TYR A 906 -44.74 -37.28 -11.97
CA TYR A 906 -45.43 -38.47 -11.50
C TYR A 906 -45.11 -38.79 -10.05
N TYR A 907 -43.82 -38.87 -9.73
CA TYR A 907 -43.37 -39.17 -8.39
C TYR A 907 -43.89 -38.14 -7.37
N ASN A 908 -43.74 -36.83 -7.65
CA ASN A 908 -44.14 -35.78 -6.71
C ASN A 908 -45.65 -35.72 -6.51
N ILE A 909 -46.43 -35.91 -7.56
CA ILE A 909 -47.90 -35.94 -7.48
C ILE A 909 -48.37 -37.21 -6.73
N ARG A 910 -47.69 -38.35 -6.92
CA ARG A 910 -47.94 -39.56 -6.12
C ARG A 910 -47.57 -39.38 -4.66
N ALA A 911 -46.44 -38.73 -4.36
CA ALA A 911 -46.01 -38.39 -3.01
C ALA A 911 -47.03 -37.48 -2.31
N MET A 912 -47.54 -36.45 -3.01
CA MET A 912 -48.61 -35.58 -2.50
C MET A 912 -49.86 -36.39 -2.15
N LYS A 913 -50.29 -37.30 -3.04
CA LYS A 913 -51.46 -38.15 -2.84
C LYS A 913 -51.27 -39.13 -1.67
N ALA A 914 -50.10 -39.77 -1.56
CA ALA A 914 -49.75 -40.65 -0.46
C ALA A 914 -49.75 -39.90 0.89
N ASN A 915 -49.25 -38.66 0.90
CA ASN A 915 -49.24 -37.78 2.08
C ASN A 915 -50.57 -37.03 2.31
N GLY A 916 -51.69 -37.51 1.74
CA GLY A 916 -53.03 -36.96 1.98
C GLY A 916 -53.21 -35.48 1.56
N SER A 917 -52.45 -35.01 0.57
CA SER A 917 -52.60 -33.65 0.02
C SER A 917 -53.57 -33.63 -1.17
N GLU A 918 -54.26 -32.50 -1.35
CA GLU A 918 -55.06 -32.27 -2.55
C GLU A 918 -54.18 -32.00 -3.77
N MET A 919 -54.79 -32.06 -4.95
CA MET A 919 -54.12 -31.76 -6.21
C MET A 919 -53.50 -30.35 -6.19
N PRO A 920 -52.27 -30.15 -6.69
CA PRO A 920 -51.69 -28.81 -6.74
C PRO A 920 -52.48 -27.93 -7.72
N THR A 921 -52.64 -26.67 -7.36
CA THR A 921 -53.18 -25.62 -8.23
C THR A 921 -52.08 -24.88 -8.99
N LYS A 922 -50.85 -24.91 -8.47
CA LYS A 922 -49.66 -24.33 -9.10
C LYS A 922 -48.46 -25.23 -8.90
N ILE A 923 -47.61 -25.32 -9.91
CA ILE A 923 -46.31 -25.97 -9.83
C ILE A 923 -45.24 -24.92 -10.15
N ILE A 924 -44.35 -24.68 -9.19
CA ILE A 924 -43.24 -23.73 -9.32
C ILE A 924 -41.98 -24.54 -9.62
N PHE A 925 -41.24 -24.14 -10.65
CA PHE A 925 -39.92 -24.70 -10.93
C PHE A 925 -38.84 -23.64 -10.66
N SER A 926 -37.89 -23.97 -9.81
CA SER A 926 -36.67 -23.19 -9.55
C SER A 926 -35.41 -24.03 -9.84
N GLY A 927 -34.23 -23.43 -9.61
CA GLY A 927 -32.94 -24.08 -9.84
C GLY A 927 -32.52 -24.12 -11.31
N ASN A 928 -31.21 -24.02 -11.58
CA ASN A 928 -30.69 -23.97 -12.95
C ASN A 928 -30.93 -25.28 -13.75
N GLY A 929 -31.17 -26.39 -13.06
CA GLY A 929 -31.49 -27.66 -13.69
C GLY A 929 -32.86 -27.67 -14.37
N SER A 930 -33.76 -26.71 -14.08
CA SER A 930 -35.07 -26.60 -14.73
C SER A 930 -35.01 -26.00 -16.16
N ARG A 931 -33.82 -25.63 -16.64
CA ARG A 931 -33.61 -25.04 -17.99
C ARG A 931 -34.13 -25.93 -19.12
N PHE A 932 -34.14 -27.26 -18.95
CA PHE A 932 -34.65 -28.18 -19.98
C PHE A 932 -36.15 -28.00 -20.26
N LEU A 933 -36.91 -27.40 -19.34
CA LEU A 933 -38.34 -27.12 -19.55
C LEU A 933 -38.56 -26.17 -20.73
N SER A 934 -37.64 -25.23 -20.94
CA SER A 934 -37.67 -24.30 -22.09
C SER A 934 -37.23 -24.95 -23.41
N ILE A 935 -36.61 -26.14 -23.35
CA ILE A 935 -36.29 -26.97 -24.52
C ILE A 935 -37.55 -27.73 -24.96
N LEU A 936 -38.33 -28.26 -24.02
CA LEU A 936 -39.60 -28.96 -24.28
C LEU A 936 -40.74 -28.03 -24.66
N ASP A 937 -40.85 -26.88 -23.99
CA ASP A 937 -41.91 -25.89 -24.24
C ASP A 937 -41.33 -24.48 -24.16
N LYS A 938 -41.18 -23.85 -25.32
CA LYS A 938 -40.62 -22.50 -25.47
C LYS A 938 -41.58 -21.41 -24.97
N ALA A 939 -42.87 -21.68 -24.81
CA ALA A 939 -43.83 -20.68 -24.35
C ALA A 939 -43.52 -20.25 -22.90
N GLU A 940 -43.71 -18.97 -22.59
CA GLU A 940 -43.50 -18.47 -21.23
C GLU A 940 -44.51 -19.06 -20.24
N SER A 941 -45.75 -19.25 -20.67
CA SER A 941 -46.83 -19.85 -19.88
C SER A 941 -46.82 -21.38 -19.86
N LYS A 942 -45.82 -22.03 -20.47
CA LYS A 942 -45.63 -23.49 -20.49
C LYS A 942 -46.92 -24.27 -20.80
N ILE A 943 -47.61 -23.88 -21.89
CA ILE A 943 -48.95 -24.40 -22.25
C ILE A 943 -48.92 -25.91 -22.49
N ILE A 944 -47.93 -26.39 -23.24
CA ILE A 944 -47.78 -27.79 -23.66
C ILE A 944 -47.50 -28.66 -22.43
N LEU A 945 -46.56 -28.22 -21.58
CA LEU A 945 -46.26 -28.91 -20.32
C LEU A 945 -47.46 -28.89 -19.37
N THR A 946 -48.22 -27.79 -19.33
CA THR A 946 -49.42 -27.66 -18.49
C THR A 946 -50.49 -28.66 -18.92
N GLU A 947 -50.72 -28.82 -20.23
CA GLU A 947 -51.67 -29.80 -20.76
C GLU A 947 -51.27 -31.24 -20.41
N TYR A 948 -50.01 -31.59 -20.66
CA TYR A 948 -49.46 -32.90 -20.32
C TYR A 948 -49.56 -33.21 -18.82
N THR A 949 -49.17 -32.25 -17.98
CA THR A 949 -49.19 -32.42 -16.53
C THR A 949 -50.60 -32.50 -15.96
N ASN A 950 -51.58 -31.74 -16.47
CA ASN A 950 -52.97 -31.89 -16.06
C ASN A 950 -53.49 -33.30 -16.35
N ALA A 951 -53.17 -33.88 -17.50
CA ALA A 951 -53.56 -35.25 -17.84
C ALA A 951 -52.94 -36.27 -16.87
N LEU A 952 -51.66 -36.10 -16.52
CA LEU A 952 -50.95 -36.96 -15.58
C LEU A 952 -51.52 -36.86 -14.16
N ILE A 953 -51.83 -35.64 -13.69
CA ILE A 953 -52.47 -35.36 -12.39
C ILE A 953 -53.86 -35.99 -12.32
N ASN A 954 -54.68 -35.83 -13.37
CA ASN A 954 -56.03 -36.38 -13.42
C ASN A 954 -56.01 -37.92 -13.37
N SER A 955 -55.07 -38.56 -14.07
CA SER A 955 -54.88 -40.01 -14.02
C SER A 955 -54.45 -40.49 -12.62
N ILE A 956 -53.51 -39.81 -11.97
CA ILE A 956 -53.02 -40.21 -10.64
C ILE A 956 -54.11 -40.08 -9.56
N TYR A 957 -54.90 -39.01 -9.59
CA TYR A 957 -55.98 -38.77 -8.63
C TYR A 957 -57.32 -39.43 -9.00
N ASN A 958 -57.38 -40.15 -10.13
CA ASN A 958 -58.58 -40.81 -10.64
C ASN A 958 -59.78 -39.85 -10.81
N VAL A 959 -59.54 -38.66 -11.37
CA VAL A 959 -60.60 -37.66 -11.59
C VAL A 959 -61.49 -38.07 -12.75
N VAL A 960 -62.79 -38.19 -12.49
CA VAL A 960 -63.84 -38.40 -13.50
C VAL A 960 -64.51 -37.06 -13.83
N ASP A 961 -64.93 -36.86 -15.09
CA ASP A 961 -65.34 -35.58 -15.69
C ASP A 961 -66.13 -34.60 -14.78
N GLY A 962 -65.76 -33.31 -14.86
CA GLY A 962 -66.38 -32.18 -14.15
C GLY A 962 -65.43 -31.38 -13.24
N ASN A 963 -64.40 -32.03 -12.69
CA ASN A 963 -63.39 -31.45 -11.78
C ASN A 963 -61.95 -31.58 -12.33
N LYS A 964 -61.74 -31.37 -13.63
CA LYS A 964 -60.40 -31.46 -14.24
C LYS A 964 -59.44 -30.48 -13.55
N SER A 965 -58.24 -30.96 -13.22
CA SER A 965 -57.18 -30.09 -12.68
C SER A 965 -56.91 -28.92 -13.64
N LYS A 966 -56.76 -27.73 -13.06
CA LYS A 966 -56.35 -26.51 -13.76
C LYS A 966 -55.09 -26.00 -13.08
N ILE A 967 -53.96 -26.64 -13.36
CA ILE A 967 -52.69 -26.18 -12.81
C ILE A 967 -52.17 -24.97 -13.59
N GLN A 968 -51.37 -24.15 -12.91
CA GLN A 968 -50.47 -23.20 -13.54
C GLN A 968 -49.02 -23.61 -13.29
N ILE A 969 -48.24 -23.80 -14.37
CA ILE A 969 -46.80 -23.99 -14.26
C ILE A 969 -46.12 -22.60 -14.26
N ILE A 970 -45.25 -22.37 -13.28
CA ILE A 970 -44.50 -21.13 -13.12
C ILE A 970 -43.01 -21.45 -13.24
N THR A 971 -42.37 -20.87 -14.26
CA THR A 971 -40.91 -20.91 -14.47
C THR A 971 -40.35 -19.50 -14.49
N TYR A 972 -39.10 -19.32 -14.08
CA TYR A 972 -38.41 -18.04 -14.19
C TYR A 972 -37.23 -18.11 -15.17
N PRO A 973 -36.91 -17.01 -15.88
CA PRO A 973 -35.77 -16.97 -16.80
C PRO A 973 -34.42 -17.26 -16.14
N ASN A 974 -34.21 -16.76 -14.92
CA ASN A 974 -33.01 -16.99 -14.12
C ASN A 974 -33.39 -17.62 -12.76
N PRO A 975 -33.61 -18.94 -12.69
CA PRO A 975 -34.11 -19.60 -11.49
C PRO A 975 -33.22 -19.45 -10.26
N LYS A 976 -31.90 -19.31 -10.44
CA LYS A 976 -30.94 -19.16 -9.32
C LYS A 976 -31.06 -17.81 -8.60
N GLU A 977 -31.54 -16.77 -9.28
CA GLU A 977 -31.78 -15.46 -8.66
C GLU A 977 -32.96 -15.53 -7.66
N LEU A 978 -33.97 -16.37 -7.93
CA LEU A 978 -35.16 -16.49 -7.07
C LEU A 978 -34.82 -16.93 -5.66
N THR A 979 -33.91 -17.88 -5.51
CA THR A 979 -33.46 -18.38 -4.21
C THR A 979 -32.93 -17.22 -3.36
N SER A 980 -31.98 -16.46 -3.88
CA SER A 980 -31.39 -15.35 -3.12
C SER A 980 -32.37 -14.19 -2.87
N ARG A 981 -33.23 -13.86 -3.85
CA ARG A 981 -34.29 -12.85 -3.66
C ARG A 981 -35.29 -13.26 -2.59
N GLY A 982 -35.61 -14.55 -2.55
CA GLY A 982 -36.51 -15.15 -1.57
C GLY A 982 -35.93 -15.08 -0.16
N ALA A 983 -34.65 -15.43 -0.02
CA ALA A 983 -33.94 -15.36 1.26
C ALA A 983 -33.91 -13.94 1.84
N ILE A 984 -33.62 -12.93 1.01
CA ILE A 984 -33.72 -11.51 1.42
C ILE A 984 -35.15 -11.15 1.83
N SER A 985 -36.15 -11.68 1.12
CA SER A 985 -37.56 -11.39 1.40
C SER A 985 -38.03 -11.96 2.73
N ILE A 986 -37.60 -13.17 3.09
CA ILE A 986 -37.93 -13.81 4.38
C ILE A 986 -37.40 -12.97 5.55
N ILE A 987 -36.13 -12.55 5.49
CA ILE A 987 -35.51 -11.75 6.57
C ILE A 987 -36.13 -10.36 6.69
N ALA A 988 -36.64 -9.82 5.59
CA ALA A 988 -37.32 -8.53 5.60
C ALA A 988 -38.75 -8.59 6.16
N GLU A 989 -39.35 -9.78 6.34
CA GLU A 989 -40.75 -9.94 6.72
C GLU A 989 -40.96 -9.83 8.23
N ASN A 990 -40.48 -10.78 9.04
CA ASN A 990 -40.45 -10.72 10.50
C ASN A 990 -39.67 -11.91 11.11
N ASP A 991 -39.33 -11.81 12.40
CA ASP A 991 -38.58 -12.84 13.14
C ASP A 991 -39.39 -14.12 13.39
N GLU A 992 -40.73 -14.08 13.45
CA GLU A 992 -41.57 -15.27 13.65
C GLU A 992 -41.49 -16.23 12.45
N LEU A 993 -41.53 -15.68 11.23
CA LEU A 993 -41.36 -16.45 10.01
C LEU A 993 -39.95 -17.05 9.91
N LEU A 994 -38.93 -16.29 10.32
CA LEU A 994 -37.55 -16.78 10.35
C LEU A 994 -37.41 -17.99 11.31
N ASP A 995 -38.04 -17.93 12.49
CA ASP A 995 -38.04 -19.04 13.45
C ASP A 995 -38.82 -20.26 12.92
N GLU A 996 -39.98 -20.05 12.28
CA GLU A 996 -40.77 -21.12 11.64
C GLU A 996 -39.94 -21.86 10.57
N LEU A 997 -39.11 -21.14 9.83
CA LEU A 997 -38.28 -21.66 8.74
C LEU A 997 -36.85 -22.05 9.17
N SER A 998 -36.56 -22.00 10.48
CA SER A 998 -35.25 -22.38 11.02
C SER A 998 -34.91 -23.85 10.73
N VAL A 999 -33.61 -24.17 10.72
CA VAL A 999 -33.08 -25.53 10.48
C VAL A 999 -33.77 -26.59 11.36
N THR A 1000 -34.13 -26.23 12.59
CA THR A 1000 -34.74 -27.16 13.56
C THR A 1000 -36.21 -27.40 13.27
N ASN A 1001 -36.96 -26.35 12.93
CA ASN A 1001 -38.39 -26.46 12.68
C ASN A 1001 -38.68 -27.07 11.31
N ILE A 1002 -37.89 -26.71 10.29
CA ILE A 1002 -38.09 -27.22 8.94
C ILE A 1002 -37.84 -28.72 8.81
N LYS A 1003 -36.97 -29.29 9.66
CA LYS A 1003 -36.71 -30.74 9.70
C LYS A 1003 -37.93 -31.58 10.05
N LYS A 1004 -38.80 -31.05 10.90
CA LYS A 1004 -40.05 -31.72 11.29
C LYS A 1004 -41.02 -31.86 10.12
N SER A 1005 -40.83 -31.07 9.06
CA SER A 1005 -41.62 -31.12 7.83
C SER A 1005 -41.08 -32.07 6.78
N PHE A 1006 -39.95 -32.77 7.02
CA PHE A 1006 -39.42 -33.73 6.05
C PHE A 1006 -40.27 -35.00 5.99
N VAL A 1007 -40.70 -35.35 4.78
CA VAL A 1007 -41.46 -36.56 4.47
C VAL A 1007 -40.98 -37.12 3.14
N THR A 1008 -40.30 -38.27 3.16
CA THR A 1008 -39.83 -38.97 1.96
C THR A 1008 -40.82 -40.07 1.59
N TYR A 1009 -41.37 -40.04 0.39
CA TYR A 1009 -42.12 -41.16 -0.18
C TYR A 1009 -41.15 -42.15 -0.83
N LEU A 1010 -41.14 -43.42 -0.44
CA LEU A 1010 -40.18 -44.39 -0.98
C LEU A 1010 -40.35 -44.60 -2.50
N GLY A 1011 -41.56 -44.40 -3.01
CA GLY A 1011 -41.90 -44.63 -4.41
C GLY A 1011 -42.36 -46.06 -4.67
N ASP A 1012 -43.15 -46.62 -3.76
CA ASP A 1012 -43.65 -47.99 -3.81
C ASP A 1012 -45.19 -48.04 -3.81
N VAL A 1013 -45.74 -49.18 -4.23
CA VAL A 1013 -47.21 -49.35 -4.29
C VAL A 1013 -47.90 -49.36 -2.92
N ASN A 1014 -47.14 -49.45 -1.82
CA ASN A 1014 -47.65 -49.46 -0.45
C ASN A 1014 -47.79 -48.06 0.15
N ASP A 1015 -47.46 -47.00 -0.59
CA ASP A 1015 -47.49 -45.61 -0.12
C ASP A 1015 -46.60 -45.41 1.13
N THR A 1016 -45.40 -46.00 1.15
CA THR A 1016 -44.48 -45.93 2.30
C THR A 1016 -43.93 -44.50 2.46
N LEU A 1017 -44.31 -43.84 3.56
CA LEU A 1017 -43.85 -42.50 3.94
C LEU A 1017 -42.88 -42.57 5.12
N ILE A 1018 -41.70 -41.97 4.95
CA ILE A 1018 -40.62 -41.94 5.94
C ILE A 1018 -40.52 -40.52 6.48
N SER A 1019 -40.57 -40.38 7.81
CA SER A 1019 -40.50 -39.08 8.50
C SER A 1019 -39.94 -39.26 9.91
N GLU A 1020 -39.69 -38.18 10.62
CA GLU A 1020 -39.26 -38.23 12.04
C GLU A 1020 -40.24 -39.04 12.92
N SER A 1021 -41.54 -39.00 12.58
CA SER A 1021 -42.58 -39.76 13.29
C SER A 1021 -42.73 -41.23 12.84
N ASN A 1022 -42.16 -41.58 11.69
CA ASN A 1022 -42.20 -42.92 11.11
C ASN A 1022 -40.86 -43.23 10.40
N PRO A 1023 -39.77 -43.47 11.15
CA PRO A 1023 -38.45 -43.67 10.58
C PRO A 1023 -38.33 -45.06 9.93
N LEU A 1024 -37.47 -45.14 8.91
CA LEU A 1024 -37.05 -46.40 8.27
C LEU A 1024 -35.56 -46.28 7.96
N GLN A 1025 -34.72 -47.12 8.55
CA GLN A 1025 -33.27 -47.01 8.41
C GLN A 1025 -32.72 -47.90 7.29
N TYR A 1026 -31.53 -47.55 6.79
CA TYR A 1026 -30.85 -48.34 5.76
C TYR A 1026 -30.53 -49.78 6.19
N GLN A 1027 -30.38 -50.05 7.50
CA GLN A 1027 -30.20 -51.42 8.03
C GLN A 1027 -31.47 -52.27 7.96
N ASP A 1028 -32.65 -51.64 7.91
CA ASP A 1028 -33.95 -52.32 7.87
C ASP A 1028 -34.38 -52.65 6.43
N LEU A 1029 -33.52 -52.34 5.45
CA LEU A 1029 -33.71 -52.66 4.05
C LEU A 1029 -33.48 -54.12 3.78
N ASP A 1030 -34.49 -54.75 3.19
CA ASP A 1030 -34.40 -56.09 2.63
C ASP A 1030 -35.00 -56.11 1.22
N SER A 1031 -34.90 -57.26 0.54
CA SER A 1031 -35.41 -57.42 -0.82
C SER A 1031 -36.94 -57.32 -0.95
N LYS A 1032 -37.69 -57.22 0.16
CA LYS A 1032 -39.16 -57.09 0.12
C LYS A 1032 -39.61 -55.77 -0.49
N TYR A 1033 -38.76 -54.74 -0.47
CA TYR A 1033 -39.06 -53.43 -1.06
C TYR A 1033 -38.83 -53.40 -2.59
N ASN A 1034 -38.05 -54.33 -3.14
CA ASN A 1034 -37.67 -54.30 -4.55
C ASN A 1034 -38.88 -54.43 -5.50
N VAL A 1035 -39.79 -55.38 -5.20
CA VAL A 1035 -40.98 -55.61 -6.04
C VAL A 1035 -42.00 -54.48 -5.93
N PRO A 1036 -42.39 -54.01 -4.72
CA PRO A 1036 -43.26 -52.85 -4.57
C PRO A 1036 -42.77 -51.56 -5.26
N VAL A 1037 -41.46 -51.28 -5.21
CA VAL A 1037 -40.86 -50.12 -5.91
C VAL A 1037 -40.93 -50.32 -7.42
N TYR A 1038 -40.55 -51.51 -7.92
CA TYR A 1038 -40.68 -51.82 -9.34
C TYR A 1038 -42.11 -51.71 -9.84
N ASP A 1039 -43.10 -52.22 -9.09
CA ASP A 1039 -44.49 -52.22 -9.52
C ASP A 1039 -45.04 -50.79 -9.62
N GLU A 1040 -44.62 -49.86 -8.75
CA GLU A 1040 -44.99 -48.44 -8.85
C GLU A 1040 -44.28 -47.76 -10.03
N TYR A 1041 -43.00 -48.05 -10.26
CA TYR A 1041 -42.30 -47.63 -11.49
C TYR A 1041 -42.99 -48.17 -12.75
N ALA A 1042 -43.42 -49.43 -12.77
CA ALA A 1042 -44.13 -50.02 -13.90
C ALA A 1042 -45.50 -49.36 -14.15
N LYS A 1043 -46.20 -48.89 -13.10
CA LYS A 1043 -47.40 -48.06 -13.27
C LYS A 1043 -47.07 -46.74 -13.96
N PHE A 1044 -45.99 -46.07 -13.56
CA PHE A 1044 -45.50 -44.87 -14.23
C PHE A 1044 -45.21 -45.13 -15.71
N ILE A 1045 -44.48 -46.20 -16.05
CA ILE A 1045 -44.15 -46.52 -17.45
C ILE A 1045 -45.40 -46.78 -18.29
N ARG A 1046 -46.36 -47.55 -17.78
CA ARG A 1046 -47.62 -47.79 -18.50
C ARG A 1046 -48.40 -46.49 -18.72
N LEU A 1047 -48.42 -45.61 -17.71
CA LEU A 1047 -49.05 -44.30 -17.83
C LEU A 1047 -48.32 -43.40 -18.85
N PHE A 1048 -46.99 -43.42 -18.86
CA PHE A 1048 -46.16 -42.65 -19.78
C PHE A 1048 -46.30 -43.11 -21.23
N ILE A 1049 -46.33 -44.43 -21.48
CA ILE A 1049 -46.49 -45.02 -22.83
C ILE A 1049 -47.91 -44.83 -23.37
N ASP A 1050 -48.94 -44.98 -22.54
CA ASP A 1050 -50.36 -44.94 -22.93
C ASP A 1050 -51.12 -43.82 -22.21
N GLN A 1051 -50.56 -42.60 -22.21
CA GLN A 1051 -51.18 -41.43 -21.57
C GLN A 1051 -52.45 -41.01 -22.32
N LYS A 1052 -53.61 -41.44 -21.81
CA LYS A 1052 -54.91 -41.11 -22.40
C LYS A 1052 -55.16 -39.61 -22.42
N GLY A 1053 -55.74 -39.13 -23.53
CA GLY A 1053 -56.15 -37.73 -23.70
C GLY A 1053 -55.03 -36.77 -24.06
N VAL A 1054 -53.84 -37.28 -24.41
CA VAL A 1054 -52.66 -36.49 -24.80
C VAL A 1054 -52.08 -37.07 -26.07
N SER A 1055 -51.80 -36.23 -27.07
CA SER A 1055 -51.07 -36.62 -28.28
C SER A 1055 -49.63 -36.14 -28.18
N LEU A 1056 -48.68 -37.06 -27.99
CA LEU A 1056 -47.25 -36.72 -27.91
C LEU A 1056 -46.73 -36.09 -29.21
N ARG A 1057 -47.30 -36.48 -30.35
CA ARG A 1057 -47.01 -35.90 -31.66
C ARG A 1057 -47.46 -34.45 -31.74
N ASP A 1058 -48.68 -34.15 -31.32
CA ASP A 1058 -49.23 -32.79 -31.45
C ASP A 1058 -48.61 -31.83 -30.42
N LEU A 1059 -48.29 -32.33 -29.23
CA LEU A 1059 -47.74 -31.52 -28.15
C LEU A 1059 -46.22 -31.32 -28.23
N PHE A 1060 -45.45 -32.38 -28.53
CA PHE A 1060 -43.98 -32.35 -28.43
C PHE A 1060 -43.25 -32.67 -29.74
N ASP A 1061 -43.98 -32.87 -30.83
CA ASP A 1061 -43.43 -33.33 -32.12
C ASP A 1061 -42.60 -34.62 -31.94
N ILE A 1062 -43.15 -35.56 -31.17
CA ILE A 1062 -42.60 -36.90 -30.96
C ILE A 1062 -43.44 -37.89 -31.77
N THR A 1063 -42.83 -38.47 -32.79
CA THR A 1063 -43.38 -39.46 -33.72
C THR A 1063 -42.94 -40.89 -33.40
N VAL A 1064 -41.92 -41.08 -32.55
CA VAL A 1064 -41.50 -42.39 -32.03
C VAL A 1064 -42.70 -43.14 -31.45
N ASP A 1065 -42.91 -44.38 -31.91
CA ASP A 1065 -43.88 -45.30 -31.31
C ASP A 1065 -43.36 -45.76 -29.95
N MET A 1066 -43.80 -45.08 -28.88
CA MET A 1066 -43.32 -45.29 -27.53
C MET A 1066 -43.51 -46.73 -27.06
N LYS A 1067 -44.62 -47.34 -27.43
CA LYS A 1067 -44.94 -48.71 -27.04
C LYS A 1067 -44.00 -49.69 -27.72
N LYS A 1068 -43.92 -49.65 -29.06
CA LYS A 1068 -43.05 -50.55 -29.82
C LYS A 1068 -41.56 -50.36 -29.49
N SER A 1069 -41.16 -49.14 -29.18
CA SER A 1069 -39.74 -48.80 -29.03
C SER A 1069 -39.22 -49.07 -27.62
N PHE A 1070 -40.06 -48.94 -26.60
CA PHE A 1070 -39.61 -48.92 -25.21
C PHE A 1070 -40.35 -49.83 -24.25
N GLU A 1071 -41.52 -50.40 -24.58
CA GLU A 1071 -42.30 -51.22 -23.62
C GLU A 1071 -41.46 -52.38 -23.05
N ASP A 1072 -40.82 -53.17 -23.92
CA ASP A 1072 -39.97 -54.30 -23.52
C ASP A 1072 -38.70 -53.88 -22.75
N ILE A 1073 -38.18 -52.68 -23.03
CA ILE A 1073 -36.95 -52.16 -22.41
C ILE A 1073 -37.27 -51.62 -21.01
N LEU A 1074 -38.23 -50.69 -20.94
CA LEU A 1074 -38.58 -49.97 -19.72
C LEU A 1074 -39.36 -50.83 -18.72
N LEU A 1075 -40.09 -51.87 -19.17
CA LEU A 1075 -40.79 -52.83 -18.29
C LEU A 1075 -39.97 -54.11 -18.04
N ASN A 1076 -38.67 -54.14 -18.36
CA ASN A 1076 -37.82 -55.27 -18.00
C ASN A 1076 -37.60 -55.31 -16.48
N LYS A 1077 -38.35 -56.19 -15.80
CA LYS A 1077 -38.33 -56.32 -14.33
C LYS A 1077 -36.95 -56.64 -13.76
N GLN A 1078 -36.22 -57.58 -14.38
CA GLN A 1078 -34.90 -57.97 -13.88
C GLN A 1078 -33.94 -56.78 -13.91
N ARG A 1079 -33.89 -56.10 -15.06
CA ARG A 1079 -33.02 -54.93 -15.26
C ARG A 1079 -33.38 -53.76 -14.34
N ALA A 1080 -34.67 -53.52 -14.10
CA ALA A 1080 -35.14 -52.50 -13.18
C ALA A 1080 -34.67 -52.78 -11.73
N ILE A 1081 -34.77 -54.03 -11.29
CA ILE A 1081 -34.30 -54.44 -9.95
C ILE A 1081 -32.77 -54.33 -9.86
N GLU A 1082 -32.03 -54.71 -10.89
CA GLU A 1082 -30.57 -54.52 -10.94
C GLU A 1082 -30.17 -53.04 -10.78
N TYR A 1083 -30.91 -52.11 -11.40
CA TYR A 1083 -30.67 -50.67 -11.24
C TYR A 1083 -31.07 -50.14 -9.86
N LEU A 1084 -32.14 -50.67 -9.27
CA LEU A 1084 -32.51 -50.36 -7.89
C LEU A 1084 -31.40 -50.78 -6.92
N GLU A 1085 -30.94 -52.03 -7.02
CA GLU A 1085 -29.86 -52.58 -6.19
C GLU A 1085 -28.54 -51.82 -6.39
N THR A 1086 -28.24 -51.44 -7.64
CA THR A 1086 -27.07 -50.61 -7.95
C THR A 1086 -27.15 -49.23 -7.30
N GLY A 1087 -28.32 -48.58 -7.36
CA GLY A 1087 -28.57 -47.30 -6.70
C GLY A 1087 -28.40 -47.38 -5.18
N ILE A 1088 -28.99 -48.40 -4.55
CA ILE A 1088 -28.86 -48.68 -3.12
C ILE A 1088 -27.39 -48.93 -2.75
N ALA A 1089 -26.67 -49.76 -3.51
CA ALA A 1089 -25.27 -50.06 -3.28
C ALA A 1089 -24.36 -48.81 -3.41
N LEU A 1090 -24.67 -47.91 -4.33
CA LEU A 1090 -23.97 -46.62 -4.43
C LEU A 1090 -24.30 -45.70 -3.25
N ARG A 1091 -25.56 -45.69 -2.81
CA ARG A 1091 -25.99 -44.87 -1.67
C ARG A 1091 -25.33 -45.32 -0.37
N HIS A 1092 -25.17 -46.63 -0.12
CA HIS A 1092 -24.44 -47.16 1.03
C HIS A 1092 -22.98 -46.71 1.12
N LYS A 1093 -22.37 -46.24 0.03
CA LYS A 1093 -21.02 -45.65 0.07
C LYS A 1093 -21.01 -44.23 0.65
N GLN A 1094 -22.17 -43.61 0.83
CA GLN A 1094 -22.35 -42.21 1.22
C GLN A 1094 -23.10 -42.03 2.55
N VAL A 1095 -23.81 -43.05 3.03
CA VAL A 1095 -24.63 -43.02 4.25
C VAL A 1095 -24.28 -44.18 5.18
N THR A 1096 -24.47 -44.00 6.48
CA THR A 1096 -24.33 -45.07 7.48
C THR A 1096 -25.59 -45.93 7.56
N MET A 1097 -25.46 -47.18 8.02
CA MET A 1097 -26.59 -48.13 8.11
C MET A 1097 -27.70 -47.71 9.08
N VAL A 1098 -27.40 -46.82 10.03
CA VAL A 1098 -28.34 -46.31 11.03
C VAL A 1098 -28.98 -44.98 10.64
N GLU A 1099 -28.65 -44.43 9.47
CA GLU A 1099 -29.34 -43.26 8.93
C GLU A 1099 -30.72 -43.65 8.40
N ASP A 1100 -31.70 -42.75 8.60
CA ASP A 1100 -33.02 -42.89 8.00
C ASP A 1100 -32.93 -42.73 6.47
N ILE A 1101 -33.74 -43.50 5.75
CA ILE A 1101 -33.85 -43.42 4.30
C ILE A 1101 -34.46 -42.07 3.94
N SER A 1102 -33.63 -41.23 3.33
CA SER A 1102 -34.02 -39.87 2.92
C SER A 1102 -34.29 -39.76 1.41
N ASP A 1103 -33.91 -40.75 0.61
CA ASP A 1103 -33.89 -40.68 -0.85
C ASP A 1103 -34.86 -41.69 -1.50
N PRO A 1104 -35.66 -41.31 -2.51
CA PRO A 1104 -36.67 -42.20 -3.08
C PRO A 1104 -36.08 -43.25 -4.03
N PHE A 1105 -36.43 -44.51 -3.78
CA PHE A 1105 -35.91 -45.65 -4.55
C PHE A 1105 -36.43 -45.71 -5.99
N PHE A 1106 -37.61 -45.13 -6.22
CA PHE A 1106 -38.17 -44.96 -7.56
C PHE A 1106 -37.16 -44.37 -8.56
N PHE A 1107 -36.38 -43.37 -8.15
CA PHE A 1107 -35.42 -42.72 -9.06
C PHE A 1107 -34.16 -43.53 -9.34
N TYR A 1108 -33.84 -44.53 -8.53
CA TYR A 1108 -32.73 -45.45 -8.83
C TYR A 1108 -33.02 -46.31 -10.07
N ILE A 1109 -34.28 -46.70 -10.24
CA ILE A 1109 -34.75 -47.41 -11.44
C ILE A 1109 -34.79 -46.45 -12.63
N VAL A 1110 -35.44 -45.29 -12.46
CA VAL A 1110 -35.60 -44.29 -13.53
C VAL A 1110 -34.23 -43.86 -14.07
N ARG A 1111 -33.23 -43.66 -13.21
CA ARG A 1111 -31.86 -43.30 -13.62
C ARG A 1111 -31.26 -44.31 -14.59
N GLY A 1112 -31.32 -45.61 -14.27
CA GLY A 1112 -30.76 -46.64 -15.15
C GLY A 1112 -31.53 -46.75 -16.46
N MET A 1113 -32.85 -46.71 -16.38
CA MET A 1113 -33.76 -46.82 -17.51
C MET A 1113 -33.70 -45.62 -18.46
N LEU A 1114 -33.42 -44.42 -17.93
CA LEU A 1114 -33.13 -43.23 -18.73
C LEU A 1114 -31.89 -43.44 -19.60
N GLY A 1115 -30.83 -44.08 -19.07
CA GLY A 1115 -29.63 -44.43 -19.83
C GLY A 1115 -29.91 -45.47 -20.93
N ASP A 1116 -30.76 -46.46 -20.66
CA ASP A 1116 -31.20 -47.43 -21.67
C ASP A 1116 -31.99 -46.79 -22.80
N MET A 1117 -32.90 -45.88 -22.44
CA MET A 1117 -33.69 -45.12 -23.39
C MET A 1117 -32.79 -44.26 -24.28
N LEU A 1118 -31.80 -43.57 -23.69
CA LEU A 1118 -30.81 -42.78 -24.43
C LEU A 1118 -30.03 -43.65 -25.42
N ARG A 1119 -29.49 -44.79 -24.99
CA ARG A 1119 -28.77 -45.73 -25.88
C ARG A 1119 -29.61 -46.30 -27.01
N LYS A 1120 -30.90 -46.56 -26.75
CA LYS A 1120 -31.83 -47.08 -27.77
C LYS A 1120 -32.12 -46.04 -28.85
N LEU A 1121 -32.25 -44.78 -28.44
CA LEU A 1121 -32.53 -43.65 -29.33
C LEU A 1121 -31.28 -43.12 -30.03
N MET A 1122 -30.11 -43.33 -29.43
CA MET A 1122 -28.82 -42.89 -29.92
C MET A 1122 -27.82 -44.05 -29.86
N PRO A 1123 -27.93 -45.01 -30.77
CA PRO A 1123 -26.97 -46.11 -30.83
C PRO A 1123 -25.57 -45.54 -31.14
N ASN A 1124 -24.58 -45.90 -30.34
CA ASN A 1124 -23.18 -45.56 -30.62
C ASN A 1124 -22.79 -46.12 -32.01
N GLU A 1125 -22.19 -45.30 -32.86
CA GLU A 1125 -21.69 -45.73 -34.19
C GLU A 1125 -20.41 -46.59 -34.12
N ASN A 1126 -20.11 -47.22 -32.98
CA ASN A 1126 -18.93 -48.07 -32.79
C ASN A 1126 -19.26 -49.56 -32.87
#